data_AF-A0A959CKG7-F1
#
_entry.id   AF-A0A959CKG7-F1
#
_cell.length_a   1.000
_cell.length_b   1.000
_cell.length_c   1.000
_cell.angle_alpha   90.00
_cell.angle_beta   90.00
_cell.angle_gamma   90.00
#
_symmetry.space_group_name_H-M   'P 1'
#
loop_
_entity.id
_entity.type
_entity.pdbx_description
1 polymer ?
#
loop_
_entity_poly.entity_id
_entity_poly.type
_entity_poly.pdbx_seq_one_letter_code
_entity_poly.pdbx_strand_id
1 'polypeptide(L)'
;MQNFTKRISLFLGITFLLSGFTPAQAQHSVARQWNEVLLEAIRNDFARPTVHARNLFHTSVAMYDAWAAYDGEAETFFLGKTVGGFTCPFDGVSAPTDVQAAREEAISYAAYRLLRHRFQNSPGADETFALANSLFVQLGYDTNFTSRDYASGSPAALGNYIADNLINFGLQDGANEQNGYANQYYISANPPLAPVAPGNPLLLNPNRWQPLTLDVFIDQSGNPIPLSTPPFLSPEWGKVVPFSLQPGELTINYRGGNEYWVYHDPGAPPHIDEIDGGGRTEEYMWNFLLVSIWSAHLDPSDGVMWDISPGASGNFQGDLPTDFDGYQEYYGLLDGQTPGEGHPVNPYTGQPYEPQIVPRGDYTRVLAEFWADGPDSETPPGHWFTILNYVNDHPALVKRYNGQGPVLDDLEWDVKAYLTMGGAMHDAAITAWGIKGWYDYLRPISAIRWMADNGQSSDPNLPNYHPAGIPLVPGYVELVTASDPLLLRGFNNEHVGKVKLYAWRGPDYIDDPAVDEAGVGWIRAENWWPYQRPSFVTPPFAGYISGHSTYSRTAAEVMTLLTGDPFFPGGMGEFVAPKNEFLVFEEGPSVDITLQWATYRDASDQTSLSRIWGGIHPPVDDIPGRIIGQQLGPEAFYYARQYFYRDQDNDGYFSYEDCDDDNATINPEAAEICDGIDNDCNGFIDDNIAIYTYFPDADGDGFGDAATAIDTCLAAPPTGFVDNSLDCNDGDASLNPNAVEACDGIDNDCNGTIDNGIPLYSYFLDQDGDGFGGVAQVIDTCLATPPDGYADNAQDCNDNNPNVYNGAPELCDGLDNDCNGAIDDGLAFTTYFFDADGDGFGDADLAIDTCLAAPPDGYADNAQDCDDGDATVYFGAPELCDGLDNNCNGMIDDELPLASYFPDVDGDGFGDAGLGLDTCLAVPPAGYVDNDGDCNDSDSAINPDAMEVLDSLDNNCNGMVDEGLVGTASPEPESWKLYPNPVREELILQSSYSGPVTARLHSGEGRTVLEARLDMNGGRAILDMRRTAPGFYFLELLDANGRRLLVEKVIR
;
A
#
# COMPACT_ATOMS: atom_id res chain seq x y z
N MET A 1 -22.59 -43.43 28.21
CA MET A 1 -21.33 -44.13 27.90
C MET A 1 -21.17 -44.58 26.44
N GLN A 2 -22.21 -44.65 25.58
CA GLN A 2 -22.01 -44.79 24.12
C GLN A 2 -22.19 -43.49 23.33
N ASN A 3 -22.89 -42.48 23.86
CA ASN A 3 -22.98 -41.15 23.23
C ASN A 3 -21.76 -40.25 23.46
N PHE A 4 -20.86 -40.63 24.38
CA PHE A 4 -19.67 -39.82 24.71
C PHE A 4 -18.54 -39.96 23.68
N THR A 5 -18.55 -41.06 22.91
CA THR A 5 -17.53 -41.34 21.89
C THR A 5 -17.81 -40.64 20.56
N LYS A 6 -19.06 -40.28 20.26
CA LYS A 6 -19.40 -39.51 19.04
C LYS A 6 -18.90 -38.05 19.10
N ARG A 7 -18.91 -37.40 20.28
CA ARG A 7 -18.37 -36.04 20.46
C ARG A 7 -16.84 -35.94 20.26
N ILE A 8 -16.11 -37.06 20.28
CA ILE A 8 -14.66 -37.11 20.02
C ILE A 8 -14.35 -37.59 18.59
N SER A 9 -15.37 -38.01 17.83
CA SER A 9 -15.21 -38.50 16.44
C SER A 9 -15.79 -37.54 15.39
N LEU A 10 -16.16 -36.32 15.80
CA LEU A 10 -16.51 -35.21 14.91
C LEU A 10 -15.60 -34.00 15.19
N PHE A 11 -14.29 -34.25 15.28
CA PHE A 11 -13.29 -33.19 15.12
C PHE A 11 -13.27 -32.77 13.64
N LEU A 12 -14.31 -32.05 13.22
CA LEU A 12 -14.26 -31.12 12.08
C LEU A 12 -13.80 -29.75 12.60
N GLY A 13 -12.64 -29.76 13.26
CA GLY A 13 -11.75 -28.61 13.09
C GLY A 13 -11.41 -28.52 11.61
N ILE A 14 -11.25 -27.29 11.10
CA ILE A 14 -11.16 -27.02 9.66
C ILE A 14 -10.20 -28.01 9.00
N THR A 15 -10.76 -28.91 8.18
CA THR A 15 -9.98 -30.02 7.63
C THR A 15 -9.32 -29.58 6.32
N PHE A 16 -8.37 -28.65 6.43
CA PHE A 16 -7.49 -28.24 5.33
C PHE A 16 -6.81 -29.49 4.76
N LEU A 17 -7.08 -29.79 3.49
CA LEU A 17 -6.50 -30.95 2.80
C LEU A 17 -5.06 -30.66 2.38
N LEU A 18 -4.15 -30.72 3.37
CA LEU A 18 -2.70 -30.69 3.12
C LEU A 18 -2.32 -31.76 2.09
N SER A 19 -1.95 -31.32 0.90
CA SER A 19 -1.56 -32.16 -0.22
C SER A 19 -0.16 -32.75 -0.02
N GLY A 20 -0.10 -33.84 0.75
CA GLY A 20 0.93 -34.86 0.58
C GLY A 20 2.32 -34.59 1.17
N PHE A 21 2.45 -33.76 2.21
CA PHE A 21 3.66 -33.70 3.03
C PHE A 21 3.36 -33.98 4.50
N THR A 22 4.13 -34.88 5.12
CA THR A 22 4.13 -35.08 6.58
C THR A 22 5.23 -34.22 7.20
N PRO A 23 4.92 -33.14 7.92
CA PRO A 23 5.91 -32.46 8.74
C PRO A 23 6.31 -33.38 9.91
N ALA A 24 7.51 -33.20 10.44
CA ALA A 24 7.79 -33.67 11.79
C ALA A 24 6.85 -32.90 12.74
N GLN A 25 6.19 -33.61 13.65
CA GLN A 25 5.18 -33.03 14.52
C GLN A 25 5.82 -32.05 15.51
N ALA A 26 5.85 -30.76 15.15
CA ALA A 26 6.28 -29.68 16.03
C ALA A 26 5.34 -29.62 17.23
N GLN A 27 5.92 -29.45 18.43
CA GLN A 27 5.14 -29.32 19.65
C GLN A 27 4.70 -27.86 19.79
N HIS A 28 3.39 -27.62 19.66
CA HIS A 28 2.80 -26.28 19.79
C HIS A 28 3.27 -25.58 21.08
N SER A 29 3.51 -24.26 21.01
CA SER A 29 3.89 -23.47 22.19
C SER A 29 2.85 -23.57 23.31
N VAL A 30 3.23 -23.24 24.54
CA VAL A 30 2.26 -23.24 25.65
C VAL A 30 1.18 -22.16 25.46
N ALA A 31 1.51 -21.03 24.82
CA ALA A 31 0.54 -19.99 24.50
C ALA A 31 -0.49 -20.49 23.49
N ARG A 32 -0.05 -21.16 22.42
CA ARG A 32 -0.89 -21.84 21.42
C ARG A 32 -1.83 -22.88 22.08
N GLN A 33 -1.33 -23.65 23.04
CA GLN A 33 -2.13 -24.62 23.80
C GLN A 33 -3.19 -23.96 24.70
N TRP A 34 -2.87 -22.85 25.38
CA TRP A 34 -3.86 -22.11 26.17
C TRP A 34 -4.87 -21.34 25.31
N ASN A 35 -4.47 -20.90 24.12
CA ASN A 35 -5.38 -20.30 23.15
C ASN A 35 -6.45 -21.30 22.69
N GLU A 36 -6.11 -22.56 22.41
CA GLU A 36 -7.12 -23.60 22.13
C GLU A 36 -8.10 -23.81 23.29
N VAL A 37 -7.62 -23.82 24.54
CA VAL A 37 -8.50 -23.92 25.72
C VAL A 37 -9.43 -22.70 25.84
N LEU A 38 -8.98 -21.52 25.43
CA LEU A 38 -9.80 -20.30 25.39
C LEU A 38 -10.82 -20.32 24.24
N LEU A 39 -10.43 -20.71 23.03
CA LEU A 39 -11.35 -20.85 21.90
C LEU A 39 -12.44 -21.88 22.23
N GLU A 40 -12.06 -23.03 22.78
CA GLU A 40 -13.01 -24.05 23.24
C GLU A 40 -13.87 -23.55 24.42
N ALA A 41 -13.34 -22.73 25.32
CA ALA A 41 -14.14 -22.08 26.37
C ALA A 41 -15.22 -21.16 25.78
N ILE A 42 -14.92 -20.47 24.67
CA ILE A 42 -15.86 -19.61 23.94
C ILE A 42 -16.93 -20.44 23.23
N ARG A 43 -16.58 -21.55 22.56
CA ARG A 43 -17.56 -22.50 21.97
C ARG A 43 -18.56 -23.02 23.00
N ASN A 44 -18.10 -23.22 24.23
CA ASN A 44 -18.90 -23.69 25.35
C ASN A 44 -19.65 -22.58 26.11
N ASP A 45 -19.56 -21.31 25.70
CA ASP A 45 -20.21 -20.16 26.33
C ASP A 45 -21.45 -19.65 25.56
N PHE A 46 -22.18 -18.69 26.13
CA PHE A 46 -23.19 -17.93 25.39
C PHE A 46 -22.54 -17.08 24.29
N ALA A 47 -23.21 -16.90 23.15
CA ALA A 47 -22.72 -16.10 22.03
C ALA A 47 -22.63 -14.59 22.37
N ARG A 48 -21.47 -14.14 22.87
CA ARG A 48 -21.22 -12.80 23.40
C ARG A 48 -19.95 -12.18 22.80
N PRO A 49 -19.93 -11.82 21.50
CA PRO A 49 -18.73 -11.40 20.78
C PRO A 49 -17.93 -10.28 21.46
N THR A 50 -18.60 -9.30 22.09
CA THR A 50 -17.96 -8.23 22.89
C THR A 50 -17.17 -8.76 24.09
N VAL A 51 -17.77 -9.69 24.84
CA VAL A 51 -17.14 -10.35 26.00
C VAL A 51 -16.02 -11.28 25.53
N HIS A 52 -16.19 -11.93 24.38
CA HIS A 52 -15.21 -12.87 23.82
C HIS A 52 -13.96 -12.15 23.30
N ALA A 53 -14.12 -11.06 22.53
CA ALA A 53 -13.01 -10.20 22.11
C ALA A 53 -12.18 -9.70 23.30
N ARG A 54 -12.85 -9.23 24.35
CA ARG A 54 -12.21 -8.83 25.62
C ARG A 54 -11.53 -9.98 26.35
N ASN A 55 -12.10 -11.18 26.34
CA ASN A 55 -11.49 -12.36 26.97
C ASN A 55 -10.27 -12.87 26.19
N LEU A 56 -10.29 -12.77 24.85
CA LEU A 56 -9.13 -12.96 23.98
C LEU A 56 -8.03 -11.97 24.36
N PHE A 57 -8.29 -10.66 24.28
CA PHE A 57 -7.35 -9.61 24.68
C PHE A 57 -6.75 -9.81 26.08
N HIS A 58 -7.59 -9.93 27.12
CA HIS A 58 -7.10 -10.07 28.49
C HIS A 58 -6.29 -11.36 28.71
N THR A 59 -6.58 -12.43 27.97
CA THR A 59 -5.75 -13.65 28.05
C THR A 59 -4.45 -13.47 27.30
N SER A 60 -4.45 -12.82 26.13
CA SER A 60 -3.23 -12.45 25.41
C SER A 60 -2.30 -11.59 26.26
N VAL A 61 -2.82 -10.54 26.93
CA VAL A 61 -2.06 -9.73 27.90
C VAL A 61 -1.49 -10.60 29.02
N ALA A 62 -2.28 -11.54 29.56
CA ALA A 62 -1.83 -12.42 30.64
C ALA A 62 -0.66 -13.34 30.22
N MET A 63 -0.65 -13.80 28.96
CA MET A 63 0.42 -14.63 28.40
C MET A 63 1.64 -13.78 28.02
N TYR A 64 1.41 -12.64 27.38
CA TYR A 64 2.45 -11.71 26.95
C TYR A 64 3.23 -11.13 28.14
N ASP A 65 2.56 -10.56 29.14
CA ASP A 65 3.26 -9.99 30.31
C ASP A 65 4.00 -11.07 31.12
N ALA A 66 3.50 -12.31 31.14
CA ALA A 66 4.19 -13.43 31.76
C ALA A 66 5.45 -13.87 30.98
N TRP A 67 5.51 -13.60 29.67
CA TRP A 67 6.68 -13.82 28.82
C TRP A 67 7.68 -12.66 28.92
N ALA A 68 7.19 -11.43 28.78
CA ALA A 68 7.96 -10.18 28.78
C ALA A 68 8.59 -9.86 30.15
N ALA A 69 7.97 -10.28 31.26
CA ALA A 69 8.56 -10.16 32.59
C ALA A 69 9.94 -10.85 32.75
N TYR A 70 10.30 -11.76 31.84
CA TYR A 70 11.60 -12.43 31.79
C TYR A 70 12.44 -12.03 30.57
N ASP A 71 11.99 -11.07 29.77
CA ASP A 71 12.71 -10.57 28.60
C ASP A 71 13.65 -9.40 28.96
N GLY A 72 14.68 -9.18 28.12
CA GLY A 72 15.63 -8.07 28.29
C GLY A 72 15.25 -6.82 27.50
N GLU A 73 14.51 -7.00 26.42
CA GLU A 73 14.19 -6.02 25.38
C GLU A 73 12.70 -5.62 25.47
N ALA A 74 11.80 -6.60 25.43
CA ALA A 74 10.37 -6.36 25.46
C ALA A 74 9.89 -5.67 26.75
N GLU A 75 8.91 -4.78 26.63
CA GLU A 75 8.19 -4.17 27.74
C GLU A 75 6.86 -4.87 28.02
N THR A 76 6.45 -4.90 29.29
CA THR A 76 5.12 -5.36 29.72
C THR A 76 4.04 -4.32 29.42
N PHE A 77 2.86 -4.78 29.01
CA PHE A 77 1.70 -3.92 28.72
C PHE A 77 0.98 -3.47 30.00
N PHE A 78 0.71 -4.40 30.93
CA PHE A 78 -0.14 -4.16 32.09
C PHE A 78 0.63 -4.25 33.42
N LEU A 79 1.49 -5.26 33.55
CA LEU A 79 2.35 -5.51 34.71
C LEU A 79 3.38 -4.37 34.88
N GLY A 80 3.36 -3.68 36.03
CA GLY A 80 4.19 -2.50 36.29
C GLY A 80 3.63 -1.18 35.74
N LYS A 81 2.54 -1.23 34.98
CA LYS A 81 1.95 -0.09 34.27
C LYS A 81 0.63 0.35 34.91
N THR A 82 0.01 1.39 34.34
CA THR A 82 -1.34 1.85 34.70
C THR A 82 -2.21 1.92 33.46
N VAL A 83 -3.24 1.09 33.39
CA VAL A 83 -4.15 0.93 32.25
C VAL A 83 -5.57 1.24 32.70
N GLY A 84 -6.30 2.11 32.00
CA GLY A 84 -7.67 2.49 32.37
C GLY A 84 -7.83 3.08 33.77
N GLY A 85 -6.77 3.66 34.34
CA GLY A 85 -6.75 4.14 35.74
C GLY A 85 -6.59 3.04 36.80
N PHE A 86 -6.37 1.78 36.41
CA PHE A 86 -5.94 0.69 37.29
C PHE A 86 -4.42 0.53 37.22
N THR A 87 -3.73 0.56 38.36
CA THR A 87 -2.29 0.31 38.44
C THR A 87 -2.04 -1.14 38.87
N CYS A 88 -1.21 -1.87 38.12
CA CYS A 88 -0.70 -3.18 38.53
C CYS A 88 0.77 -3.03 38.95
N PRO A 89 1.11 -2.96 40.26
CA PRO A 89 2.50 -2.81 40.69
C PRO A 89 3.40 -3.98 40.26
N PHE A 90 4.65 -3.71 39.91
CA PHE A 90 5.64 -4.74 39.63
C PHE A 90 7.03 -4.28 40.06
N ASP A 91 7.69 -5.08 40.91
CA ASP A 91 9.04 -4.80 41.41
C ASP A 91 10.13 -5.54 40.60
N GLY A 92 9.76 -6.14 39.46
CA GLY A 92 10.61 -7.04 38.67
C GLY A 92 10.64 -8.48 39.19
N VAL A 93 11.29 -9.37 38.42
CA VAL A 93 11.63 -10.73 38.84
C VAL A 93 13.13 -10.99 38.72
N SER A 94 13.63 -11.90 39.56
CA SER A 94 15.00 -12.39 39.44
C SER A 94 15.16 -13.28 38.21
N ALA A 95 16.23 -13.09 37.44
CA ALA A 95 16.58 -13.97 36.32
C ALA A 95 16.60 -15.46 36.75
N PRO A 96 15.72 -16.31 36.21
CA PRO A 96 15.68 -17.74 36.53
C PRO A 96 16.84 -18.48 35.84
N THR A 97 17.14 -19.70 36.31
CA THR A 97 18.14 -20.57 35.67
C THR A 97 17.69 -21.17 34.34
N ASP A 98 16.38 -21.20 34.12
CA ASP A 98 15.73 -21.66 32.90
C ASP A 98 14.60 -20.66 32.60
N VAL A 99 14.84 -19.75 31.65
CA VAL A 99 13.90 -18.69 31.28
C VAL A 99 12.69 -19.28 30.57
N GLN A 100 12.88 -20.27 29.69
CA GLN A 100 11.80 -20.89 28.95
C GLN A 100 10.81 -21.60 29.89
N ALA A 101 11.31 -22.44 30.80
CA ALA A 101 10.46 -23.12 31.78
C ALA A 101 9.74 -22.14 32.72
N ALA A 102 10.38 -21.01 33.07
CA ALA A 102 9.76 -19.97 33.89
C ALA A 102 8.63 -19.24 33.14
N ARG A 103 8.85 -18.86 31.88
CA ARG A 103 7.83 -18.30 30.98
C ARG A 103 6.65 -19.26 30.86
N GLU A 104 6.91 -20.53 30.57
CA GLU A 104 5.86 -21.54 30.37
C GLU A 104 5.01 -21.78 31.64
N GLU A 105 5.64 -21.81 32.81
CA GLU A 105 4.93 -21.91 34.09
C GLU A 105 4.13 -20.64 34.38
N ALA A 106 4.71 -19.45 34.26
CA ALA A 106 4.02 -18.19 34.54
C ALA A 106 2.80 -17.98 33.62
N ILE A 107 2.96 -18.21 32.31
CA ILE A 107 1.88 -18.19 31.30
C ILE A 107 0.76 -19.15 31.71
N SER A 108 1.11 -20.38 32.08
CA SER A 108 0.12 -21.41 32.40
C SER A 108 -0.68 -21.09 33.65
N TYR A 109 -0.03 -20.61 34.73
CA TYR A 109 -0.75 -20.17 35.92
C TYR A 109 -1.60 -18.92 35.65
N ALA A 110 -1.16 -18.00 34.79
CA ALA A 110 -1.94 -16.82 34.43
C ALA A 110 -3.21 -17.19 33.66
N ALA A 111 -3.07 -17.89 32.53
CA ALA A 111 -4.19 -18.31 31.68
C ALA A 111 -5.18 -19.20 32.45
N TYR A 112 -4.69 -20.22 33.17
CA TYR A 112 -5.53 -21.13 33.95
C TYR A 112 -6.42 -20.43 34.99
N ARG A 113 -5.88 -19.43 35.71
CA ARG A 113 -6.65 -18.69 36.72
C ARG A 113 -7.63 -17.72 36.06
N LEU A 114 -7.22 -17.03 34.99
CA LEU A 114 -8.06 -16.06 34.29
C LEU A 114 -9.24 -16.73 33.58
N LEU A 115 -9.00 -17.76 32.78
CA LEU A 115 -10.05 -18.50 32.06
C LEU A 115 -11.07 -19.10 33.04
N ARG A 116 -10.60 -19.67 34.16
CA ARG A 116 -11.49 -20.18 35.20
C ARG A 116 -12.34 -19.11 35.90
N HIS A 117 -11.92 -17.85 35.89
CA HIS A 117 -12.74 -16.74 36.36
C HIS A 117 -13.75 -16.28 35.29
N ARG A 118 -13.29 -16.01 34.06
CA ARG A 118 -14.14 -15.48 32.97
C ARG A 118 -15.31 -16.42 32.65
N PHE A 119 -15.04 -17.71 32.54
CA PHE A 119 -16.03 -18.71 32.12
C PHE A 119 -16.76 -19.39 33.30
N GLN A 120 -16.63 -18.90 34.54
CA GLN A 120 -17.30 -19.52 35.70
C GLN A 120 -18.85 -19.50 35.66
N ASN A 121 -19.42 -18.61 34.83
CA ASN A 121 -20.86 -18.47 34.62
C ASN A 121 -21.29 -18.91 33.20
N SER A 122 -20.39 -19.55 32.44
CA SER A 122 -20.69 -20.14 31.13
C SER A 122 -21.58 -21.39 31.28
N PRO A 123 -22.49 -21.67 30.33
CA PRO A 123 -23.25 -22.92 30.30
C PRO A 123 -22.38 -24.18 30.28
N GLY A 124 -21.22 -24.16 29.60
CA GLY A 124 -20.23 -25.25 29.54
C GLY A 124 -19.00 -25.02 30.42
N ALA A 125 -19.18 -24.40 31.60
CA ALA A 125 -18.09 -24.15 32.55
C ALA A 125 -17.40 -25.44 33.04
N ASP A 126 -18.15 -26.54 33.24
CA ASP A 126 -17.60 -27.82 33.71
C ASP A 126 -16.68 -28.47 32.65
N GLU A 127 -17.09 -28.46 31.38
CA GLU A 127 -16.28 -28.88 30.22
C GLU A 127 -15.01 -28.03 30.09
N THR A 128 -15.17 -26.69 30.10
CA THR A 128 -14.07 -25.72 30.06
C THR A 128 -13.05 -25.98 31.17
N PHE A 129 -13.53 -26.19 32.40
CA PHE A 129 -12.66 -26.44 33.55
C PHE A 129 -11.99 -27.81 33.45
N ALA A 130 -12.65 -28.83 32.90
CA ALA A 130 -12.05 -30.14 32.68
C ALA A 130 -10.87 -30.06 31.68
N LEU A 131 -11.03 -29.32 30.59
CA LEU A 131 -9.97 -29.07 29.60
C LEU A 131 -8.79 -28.29 30.21
N ALA A 132 -9.08 -27.16 30.86
CA ALA A 132 -8.07 -26.35 31.53
C ALA A 132 -7.30 -27.15 32.60
N ASN A 133 -7.99 -27.96 33.42
CA ASN A 133 -7.34 -28.85 34.39
C ASN A 133 -6.49 -29.94 33.69
N SER A 134 -6.95 -30.48 32.57
CA SER A 134 -6.23 -31.52 31.83
C SER A 134 -4.91 -31.00 31.28
N LEU A 135 -4.92 -29.84 30.63
CA LEU A 135 -3.71 -29.17 30.15
C LEU A 135 -2.76 -28.84 31.32
N PHE A 136 -3.28 -28.24 32.39
CA PHE A 136 -2.49 -27.84 33.55
C PHE A 136 -1.74 -29.02 34.22
N VAL A 137 -2.41 -30.18 34.33
CA VAL A 137 -1.81 -31.41 34.88
C VAL A 137 -0.87 -32.06 33.87
N GLN A 138 -1.16 -32.02 32.57
CA GLN A 138 -0.28 -32.53 31.52
C GLN A 138 1.06 -31.78 31.47
N LEU A 139 1.06 -30.47 31.70
CA LEU A 139 2.25 -29.63 31.84
C LEU A 139 2.96 -29.81 33.20
N GLY A 140 2.37 -30.55 34.14
CA GLY A 140 2.99 -30.94 35.41
C GLY A 140 2.75 -29.98 36.60
N TYR A 141 1.85 -29.00 36.46
CA TYR A 141 1.64 -27.94 37.45
C TYR A 141 0.60 -28.30 38.55
N ASP A 142 0.76 -27.73 39.75
CA ASP A 142 -0.14 -27.99 40.90
C ASP A 142 -1.31 -26.99 40.93
N THR A 143 -2.51 -27.49 40.63
CA THR A 143 -3.75 -26.70 40.66
C THR A 143 -4.03 -26.04 42.03
N ASN A 144 -3.45 -26.58 43.11
CA ASN A 144 -3.58 -26.07 44.49
C ASN A 144 -2.60 -24.94 44.83
N PHE A 145 -1.58 -24.68 44.01
CA PHE A 145 -0.64 -23.60 44.26
C PHE A 145 -1.24 -22.24 43.87
N THR A 146 -1.65 -21.47 44.87
CA THR A 146 -2.34 -20.16 44.70
C THR A 146 -1.58 -18.99 45.33
N SER A 147 -0.26 -19.12 45.53
CA SER A 147 0.55 -17.98 45.99
C SER A 147 0.58 -16.90 44.92
N ARG A 148 0.54 -15.63 45.32
CA ARG A 148 0.77 -14.45 44.47
C ARG A 148 2.10 -13.74 44.83
N ASP A 149 2.89 -14.32 45.73
CA ASP A 149 4.16 -13.78 46.21
C ASP A 149 5.32 -14.19 45.29
N TYR A 150 5.47 -13.47 44.18
CA TYR A 150 6.51 -13.67 43.19
C TYR A 150 7.88 -13.11 43.61
N ALA A 151 7.98 -12.33 44.70
CA ALA A 151 9.25 -11.79 45.22
C ALA A 151 10.22 -12.91 45.68
N SER A 152 9.71 -14.13 45.84
CA SER A 152 10.49 -15.36 46.05
C SER A 152 11.17 -15.91 44.78
N GLY A 153 10.94 -15.31 43.61
CA GLY A 153 11.41 -15.79 42.30
C GLY A 153 10.54 -16.90 41.69
N SER A 154 9.32 -17.13 42.19
CA SER A 154 8.43 -18.21 41.72
C SER A 154 7.60 -17.79 40.48
N PRO A 155 7.77 -18.45 39.32
CA PRO A 155 6.99 -18.14 38.11
C PRO A 155 5.51 -18.48 38.26
N ALA A 156 5.19 -19.62 38.88
CA ALA A 156 3.81 -19.94 39.27
C ALA A 156 3.13 -18.83 40.11
N ALA A 157 3.89 -18.17 40.99
CA ALA A 157 3.36 -17.08 41.80
C ALA A 157 3.19 -15.78 40.99
N LEU A 158 4.07 -15.52 40.01
CA LEU A 158 3.91 -14.44 39.05
C LEU A 158 2.65 -14.63 38.20
N GLY A 159 2.44 -15.82 37.63
CA GLY A 159 1.25 -16.11 36.83
C GLY A 159 -0.06 -15.94 37.62
N ASN A 160 -0.12 -16.46 38.85
CA ASN A 160 -1.24 -16.20 39.76
C ASN A 160 -1.44 -14.70 40.06
N TYR A 161 -0.36 -13.91 40.16
CA TYR A 161 -0.42 -12.46 40.42
C TYR A 161 -0.95 -11.68 39.21
N ILE A 162 -0.46 -11.99 38.00
CA ILE A 162 -0.94 -11.38 36.74
C ILE A 162 -2.44 -11.61 36.57
N ALA A 163 -2.90 -12.86 36.71
CA ALA A 163 -4.32 -13.19 36.61
C ALA A 163 -5.19 -12.47 37.66
N ASP A 164 -4.74 -12.39 38.91
CA ASP A 164 -5.45 -11.69 39.98
C ASP A 164 -5.61 -10.19 39.68
N ASN A 165 -4.58 -9.54 39.13
CA ASN A 165 -4.67 -8.13 38.73
C ASN A 165 -5.57 -7.92 37.51
N LEU A 166 -5.50 -8.78 36.48
CA LEU A 166 -6.38 -8.70 35.30
C LEU A 166 -7.85 -9.02 35.61
N ILE A 167 -8.11 -9.87 36.62
CA ILE A 167 -9.44 -10.08 37.18
C ILE A 167 -9.92 -8.79 37.86
N ASN A 168 -9.12 -8.20 38.75
CA ASN A 168 -9.49 -6.99 39.49
C ASN A 168 -9.70 -5.78 38.55
N PHE A 169 -8.84 -5.59 37.55
CA PHE A 169 -9.02 -4.61 36.48
C PHE A 169 -10.33 -4.83 35.72
N GLY A 170 -10.61 -6.07 35.30
CA GLY A 170 -11.83 -6.40 34.56
C GLY A 170 -13.14 -6.15 35.32
N LEU A 171 -13.12 -6.08 36.66
CA LEU A 171 -14.30 -5.70 37.44
C LEU A 171 -14.63 -4.20 37.38
N GLN A 172 -13.71 -3.36 36.89
CA GLN A 172 -13.84 -1.89 36.86
C GLN A 172 -13.51 -1.23 35.51
N ASP A 173 -13.17 -2.00 34.47
CA ASP A 173 -12.80 -1.53 33.12
C ASP A 173 -13.97 -1.00 32.26
N GLY A 174 -15.17 -0.82 32.84
CA GLY A 174 -16.38 -0.41 32.13
C GLY A 174 -17.28 -1.54 31.64
N ALA A 175 -16.82 -2.80 31.56
CA ALA A 175 -17.58 -3.92 30.99
C ALA A 175 -18.79 -4.39 31.83
N ASN A 176 -18.93 -3.89 33.07
CA ASN A 176 -19.98 -4.27 34.01
C ASN A 176 -20.03 -5.79 34.35
N GLU A 177 -18.87 -6.45 34.31
CA GLU A 177 -18.71 -7.90 34.52
C GLU A 177 -19.31 -8.42 35.83
N GLN A 178 -19.14 -7.68 36.93
CA GLN A 178 -19.71 -8.00 38.25
C GLN A 178 -21.25 -8.14 38.26
N ASN A 179 -21.94 -7.56 37.27
CA ASN A 179 -23.38 -7.65 37.08
C ASN A 179 -23.75 -8.49 35.84
N GLY A 180 -22.84 -9.35 35.37
CA GLY A 180 -23.05 -10.23 34.21
C GLY A 180 -23.13 -9.49 32.87
N TYR A 181 -22.41 -8.38 32.73
CA TYR A 181 -22.39 -7.53 31.52
C TYR A 181 -23.76 -6.93 31.14
N ALA A 182 -24.69 -6.87 32.11
CA ALA A 182 -26.04 -6.36 31.89
C ALA A 182 -26.07 -4.86 31.56
N ASN A 183 -27.00 -4.46 30.69
CA ASN A 183 -27.23 -3.07 30.30
C ASN A 183 -27.59 -2.21 31.52
N GLN A 184 -27.03 -1.02 31.61
CA GLN A 184 -27.20 -0.09 32.72
C GLN A 184 -28.40 0.84 32.51
N TYR A 185 -28.67 1.27 31.27
CA TYR A 185 -29.72 2.28 30.98
C TYR A 185 -30.35 2.17 29.57
N TYR A 186 -29.84 1.33 28.67
CA TYR A 186 -30.47 1.13 27.36
C TYR A 186 -31.91 0.58 27.48
N ILE A 187 -32.83 1.18 26.73
CA ILE A 187 -34.22 0.72 26.57
C ILE A 187 -34.58 0.86 25.08
N SER A 188 -35.12 -0.20 24.47
CA SER A 188 -35.55 -0.17 23.07
C SER A 188 -36.67 0.84 22.85
N ALA A 189 -36.61 1.54 21.71
CA ALA A 189 -37.67 2.44 21.26
C ALA A 189 -38.92 1.70 20.75
N ASN A 190 -38.79 0.41 20.41
CA ASN A 190 -39.83 -0.37 19.74
C ASN A 190 -40.29 -1.58 20.59
N PRO A 191 -41.58 -1.95 20.52
CA PRO A 191 -42.06 -3.20 21.10
C PRO A 191 -41.55 -4.39 20.27
N PRO A 192 -41.40 -5.59 20.88
CA PRO A 192 -40.83 -6.74 20.18
C PRO A 192 -41.68 -7.22 19.01
N LEU A 193 -41.01 -7.64 17.93
CA LEU A 193 -41.64 -8.35 16.80
C LEU A 193 -41.62 -9.87 17.06
N ALA A 194 -42.73 -10.55 16.80
CA ALA A 194 -42.80 -12.02 16.78
C ALA A 194 -42.81 -12.50 15.31
N PRO A 195 -41.70 -13.03 14.75
CA PRO A 195 -41.58 -13.35 13.33
C PRO A 195 -42.59 -14.39 12.79
N VAL A 196 -43.15 -15.23 13.68
CA VAL A 196 -44.22 -16.19 13.38
C VAL A 196 -45.57 -15.53 13.05
N ALA A 197 -45.74 -14.24 13.37
CA ALA A 197 -46.91 -13.46 12.98
C ALA A 197 -46.62 -12.69 11.67
N PRO A 198 -47.62 -12.52 10.77
CA PRO A 198 -47.46 -11.72 9.58
C PRO A 198 -47.33 -10.22 9.90
N GLY A 199 -46.42 -9.55 9.21
CA GLY A 199 -46.24 -8.10 9.21
C GLY A 199 -45.36 -7.58 10.35
N ASN A 200 -45.36 -6.27 10.53
CA ASN A 200 -44.76 -5.55 11.66
C ASN A 200 -45.58 -4.31 12.05
N PRO A 201 -46.90 -4.42 12.32
CA PRO A 201 -47.80 -3.29 12.52
C PRO A 201 -47.63 -2.56 13.87
N LEU A 202 -46.66 -2.97 14.68
CA LEU A 202 -46.38 -2.41 16.02
C LEU A 202 -45.05 -1.64 16.09
N LEU A 203 -44.29 -1.56 15.00
CA LEU A 203 -43.09 -0.73 14.94
C LEU A 203 -43.47 0.75 15.13
N LEU A 204 -42.87 1.40 16.13
CA LEU A 204 -43.18 2.78 16.53
C LEU A 204 -42.17 3.80 15.97
N ASN A 205 -40.97 3.33 15.61
CA ASN A 205 -39.92 4.13 15.01
C ASN A 205 -39.11 3.23 14.04
N PRO A 206 -39.25 3.42 12.71
CA PRO A 206 -38.55 2.60 11.72
C PRO A 206 -37.04 2.88 11.64
N ASN A 207 -36.57 3.97 12.24
CA ASN A 207 -35.15 4.34 12.27
C ASN A 207 -34.42 3.78 13.50
N ARG A 208 -35.06 2.92 14.31
CA ARG A 208 -34.52 2.43 15.58
C ARG A 208 -34.73 0.93 15.76
N TRP A 209 -33.79 0.24 16.41
CA TRP A 209 -33.78 -1.21 16.57
C TRP A 209 -35.07 -1.74 17.22
N GLN A 210 -35.43 -2.95 16.85
CA GLN A 210 -36.58 -3.67 17.37
C GLN A 210 -36.12 -5.06 17.83
N PRO A 211 -36.31 -5.42 19.11
CA PRO A 211 -36.01 -6.77 19.58
C PRO A 211 -36.99 -7.79 18.99
N LEU A 212 -36.59 -9.05 18.91
CA LEU A 212 -37.47 -10.14 18.49
C LEU A 212 -37.92 -10.98 19.70
N THR A 213 -39.12 -11.54 19.61
CA THR A 213 -39.63 -12.57 20.52
C THR A 213 -39.79 -13.87 19.74
N LEU A 214 -39.08 -14.91 20.16
CA LEU A 214 -39.15 -16.26 19.58
C LEU A 214 -39.73 -17.24 20.63
N ASP A 215 -40.36 -18.33 20.17
CA ASP A 215 -40.87 -19.37 21.07
C ASP A 215 -39.73 -20.02 21.88
N VAL A 216 -38.61 -20.29 21.20
CA VAL A 216 -37.31 -20.58 21.80
C VAL A 216 -36.27 -19.78 21.04
N PHE A 217 -35.53 -18.92 21.74
CA PHE A 217 -34.31 -18.35 21.20
C PHE A 217 -33.18 -19.36 21.48
N ILE A 218 -32.37 -19.67 20.47
CA ILE A 218 -31.13 -20.42 20.64
C ILE A 218 -30.03 -19.49 20.13
N ASP A 219 -29.00 -19.23 20.93
CA ASP A 219 -27.92 -18.35 20.50
C ASP A 219 -27.00 -18.99 19.45
N GLN A 220 -26.03 -18.23 18.92
CA GLN A 220 -25.13 -18.74 17.87
C GLN A 220 -24.30 -19.94 18.36
N SER A 221 -24.04 -20.05 19.67
CA SER A 221 -23.33 -21.16 20.32
C SER A 221 -24.27 -22.29 20.78
N GLY A 222 -25.49 -22.37 20.23
CA GLY A 222 -26.42 -23.47 20.46
C GLY A 222 -27.15 -23.47 21.82
N ASN A 223 -27.03 -22.41 22.64
CA ASN A 223 -27.61 -22.37 23.98
C ASN A 223 -29.08 -21.91 23.97
N PRO A 224 -30.03 -22.70 24.50
CA PRO A 224 -31.44 -22.34 24.52
C PRO A 224 -31.78 -21.33 25.63
N ILE A 225 -32.41 -20.22 25.24
CA ILE A 225 -33.00 -19.19 26.09
C ILE A 225 -34.54 -19.26 25.93
N PRO A 226 -35.28 -19.91 26.86
CA PRO A 226 -36.70 -20.19 26.66
C PRO A 226 -37.60 -18.95 26.74
N LEU A 227 -38.54 -18.80 25.79
CA LEU A 227 -39.60 -17.77 25.78
C LEU A 227 -39.09 -16.33 26.03
N SER A 228 -37.88 -16.02 25.58
CA SER A 228 -37.24 -14.72 25.81
C SER A 228 -37.37 -13.80 24.61
N THR A 229 -37.72 -12.55 24.89
CA THR A 229 -37.19 -11.41 24.13
C THR A 229 -35.79 -11.13 24.67
N PRO A 230 -34.69 -11.53 24.01
CA PRO A 230 -33.35 -11.22 24.48
C PRO A 230 -33.15 -9.68 24.55
N PRO A 231 -32.50 -9.15 25.60
CA PRO A 231 -32.12 -7.74 25.65
C PRO A 231 -31.08 -7.43 24.57
N PHE A 232 -30.92 -6.15 24.25
CA PHE A 232 -29.78 -5.71 23.42
C PHE A 232 -28.48 -6.15 24.09
N LEU A 233 -27.61 -6.88 23.40
CA LEU A 233 -26.30 -7.29 23.91
C LEU A 233 -25.30 -6.12 23.89
N SER A 234 -24.87 -5.67 25.08
CA SER A 234 -23.79 -4.68 25.27
C SER A 234 -23.95 -3.32 24.54
N PRO A 235 -25.12 -2.63 24.54
CA PRO A 235 -25.32 -1.34 23.85
C PRO A 235 -24.51 -0.16 24.41
N GLU A 236 -23.67 -0.40 25.40
CA GLU A 236 -22.95 0.61 26.18
C GLU A 236 -21.43 0.31 26.18
N TRP A 237 -20.99 -0.65 25.35
CA TRP A 237 -19.62 -1.21 25.34
C TRP A 237 -18.53 -0.23 24.91
N GLY A 238 -18.90 0.88 24.24
CA GLY A 238 -17.96 1.96 23.92
C GLY A 238 -17.32 2.62 25.14
N LYS A 239 -17.80 2.33 26.37
CA LYS A 239 -17.18 2.75 27.64
C LYS A 239 -16.14 1.79 28.21
N VAL A 240 -15.92 0.63 27.57
CA VAL A 240 -14.88 -0.30 28.03
C VAL A 240 -13.51 0.30 27.73
N VAL A 241 -12.55 0.14 28.65
CA VAL A 241 -11.18 0.62 28.48
C VAL A 241 -10.56 -0.01 27.23
N PRO A 242 -10.11 0.78 26.25
CA PRO A 242 -9.53 0.26 25.01
C PRO A 242 -8.08 -0.22 25.15
N PHE A 243 -7.57 -0.85 24.10
CA PHE A 243 -6.17 -1.19 23.93
C PHE A 243 -5.40 -0.01 23.31
N SER A 244 -5.64 0.29 22.03
CA SER A 244 -4.93 1.31 21.25
C SER A 244 -5.77 2.56 20.91
N LEU A 245 -7.10 2.52 21.03
CA LEU A 245 -7.96 3.68 20.70
C LEU A 245 -7.63 4.94 21.51
N GLN A 246 -7.52 6.08 20.82
CA GLN A 246 -7.07 7.34 21.40
C GLN A 246 -8.23 8.27 21.80
N PRO A 247 -8.04 9.17 22.80
CA PRO A 247 -9.03 10.17 23.17
C PRO A 247 -9.44 11.14 22.05
N GLY A 248 -8.65 11.23 20.97
CA GLY A 248 -8.94 12.06 19.80
C GLY A 248 -10.03 11.49 18.88
N GLU A 249 -10.21 10.17 18.87
CA GLU A 249 -11.24 9.46 18.07
C GLU A 249 -12.60 9.40 18.78
N LEU A 250 -12.64 9.73 20.08
CA LEU A 250 -13.81 9.56 20.94
C LEU A 250 -14.80 10.73 20.83
N THR A 251 -16.01 10.43 20.37
CA THR A 251 -17.20 11.28 20.52
C THR A 251 -18.10 10.77 21.65
N ILE A 252 -18.38 11.61 22.65
CA ILE A 252 -19.33 11.30 23.73
C ILE A 252 -20.70 11.91 23.41
N ASN A 253 -21.63 11.04 23.05
CA ASN A 253 -23.01 11.37 22.70
C ASN A 253 -23.96 11.21 23.90
N TYR A 254 -25.14 11.85 23.89
CA TYR A 254 -26.07 11.84 25.03
C TYR A 254 -27.51 11.47 24.61
N ARG A 255 -28.10 10.47 25.29
CA ARG A 255 -29.51 10.05 25.11
C ARG A 255 -30.18 9.83 26.47
N GLY A 256 -31.24 10.60 26.73
CA GLY A 256 -31.99 10.51 27.99
C GLY A 256 -31.20 10.92 29.25
N GLY A 257 -30.09 11.65 29.09
CA GLY A 257 -29.16 11.99 30.16
C GLY A 257 -28.03 10.97 30.39
N ASN A 258 -28.01 9.86 29.65
CA ASN A 258 -26.93 8.88 29.68
C ASN A 258 -25.97 9.09 28.50
N GLU A 259 -24.69 8.84 28.73
CA GLU A 259 -23.60 8.95 27.76
C GLU A 259 -23.44 7.68 26.92
N TYR A 260 -23.32 7.82 25.61
CA TYR A 260 -22.88 6.77 24.69
C TYR A 260 -21.53 7.19 24.11
N TRP A 261 -20.52 6.36 24.29
CA TRP A 261 -19.16 6.62 23.83
C TRP A 261 -18.99 5.96 22.46
N VAL A 262 -18.52 6.72 21.48
CA VAL A 262 -18.40 6.31 20.08
C VAL A 262 -17.01 6.68 19.59
N TYR A 263 -16.20 5.66 19.30
CA TYR A 263 -14.92 5.82 18.62
C TYR A 263 -15.13 5.74 17.10
N HIS A 264 -14.26 6.37 16.32
CA HIS A 264 -14.27 6.31 14.84
C HIS A 264 -15.68 6.54 14.25
N ASP A 265 -16.39 7.55 14.74
CA ASP A 265 -17.83 7.76 14.46
C ASP A 265 -18.08 7.99 12.95
N PRO A 266 -18.73 7.03 12.22
CA PRO A 266 -18.96 7.12 10.79
C PRO A 266 -20.10 8.09 10.43
N GLY A 267 -20.74 8.71 11.41
CA GLY A 267 -21.91 9.54 11.22
C GLY A 267 -23.20 8.72 11.06
N ALA A 268 -24.31 9.44 10.88
CA ALA A 268 -25.64 8.84 10.94
C ALA A 268 -25.97 8.00 9.69
N PRO A 269 -26.56 6.80 9.87
CA PRO A 269 -27.07 6.00 8.77
C PRO A 269 -28.26 6.71 8.08
N PRO A 270 -28.63 6.27 6.86
CA PRO A 270 -29.81 6.76 6.17
C PRO A 270 -31.07 6.49 7.01
N HIS A 271 -31.98 7.47 7.04
CA HIS A 271 -33.23 7.39 7.78
C HIS A 271 -34.42 7.56 6.83
N ILE A 272 -35.48 6.81 7.08
CA ILE A 272 -36.77 6.93 6.39
C ILE A 272 -37.63 8.05 6.99
N ASP A 273 -38.20 8.88 6.13
CA ASP A 273 -39.23 9.87 6.44
C ASP A 273 -40.61 9.27 6.10
N GLU A 274 -41.44 9.11 7.14
CA GLU A 274 -42.77 8.50 7.03
C GLU A 274 -43.81 9.37 6.32
N ILE A 275 -43.55 10.67 6.12
CA ILE A 275 -44.55 11.66 5.71
C ILE A 275 -44.47 11.94 4.21
N ASP A 276 -43.31 12.45 3.76
CA ASP A 276 -43.13 12.97 2.39
C ASP A 276 -42.06 12.20 1.59
N GLY A 277 -41.40 11.19 2.19
CA GLY A 277 -40.31 10.44 1.57
C GLY A 277 -39.01 11.24 1.39
N GLY A 278 -38.86 12.35 2.11
CA GLY A 278 -37.66 13.20 2.06
C GLY A 278 -36.43 12.63 2.79
N GLY A 279 -35.33 13.39 2.79
CA GLY A 279 -34.08 12.96 3.40
C GLY A 279 -33.41 11.80 2.66
N ARG A 280 -32.70 10.92 3.38
CA ARG A 280 -32.03 9.71 2.83
C ARG A 280 -33.00 8.51 2.76
N THR A 281 -34.27 8.75 2.45
CA THR A 281 -35.33 7.71 2.41
C THR A 281 -35.10 6.69 1.30
N GLU A 282 -34.74 7.14 0.10
CA GLU A 282 -34.44 6.26 -1.03
C GLU A 282 -33.28 5.32 -0.71
N GLU A 283 -32.22 5.85 -0.10
CA GLU A 283 -31.07 5.08 0.37
C GLU A 283 -31.44 4.06 1.46
N TYR A 284 -32.26 4.45 2.44
CA TYR A 284 -32.80 3.52 3.46
C TYR A 284 -33.56 2.36 2.77
N MET A 285 -34.46 2.69 1.84
CA MET A 285 -35.27 1.70 1.14
C MET A 285 -34.40 0.75 0.32
N TRP A 286 -33.49 1.28 -0.49
CA TRP A 286 -32.60 0.50 -1.34
C TRP A 286 -31.75 -0.47 -0.51
N ASN A 287 -31.19 0.00 0.60
CA ASN A 287 -30.35 -0.80 1.49
C ASN A 287 -31.08 -2.05 2.02
N PHE A 288 -32.31 -1.88 2.53
CA PHE A 288 -33.10 -3.01 3.03
C PHE A 288 -33.77 -3.83 1.91
N LEU A 289 -34.12 -3.21 0.79
CA LEU A 289 -34.68 -3.87 -0.39
C LEU A 289 -33.66 -4.85 -1.00
N LEU A 290 -32.39 -4.45 -1.14
CA LEU A 290 -31.33 -5.29 -1.69
C LEU A 290 -31.21 -6.62 -0.94
N VAL A 291 -31.28 -6.60 0.41
CA VAL A 291 -31.27 -7.82 1.24
C VAL A 291 -32.41 -8.78 0.86
N SER A 292 -33.60 -8.24 0.57
CA SER A 292 -34.74 -9.07 0.13
C SER A 292 -34.58 -9.64 -1.28
N ILE A 293 -33.87 -8.93 -2.16
CA ILE A 293 -33.61 -9.33 -3.55
C ILE A 293 -32.49 -10.37 -3.61
N TRP A 294 -31.39 -10.17 -2.88
CA TRP A 294 -30.28 -11.12 -2.78
C TRP A 294 -30.69 -12.44 -2.13
N SER A 295 -31.78 -12.47 -1.37
CA SER A 295 -32.41 -13.72 -0.91
C SER A 295 -32.91 -14.61 -2.06
N ALA A 296 -33.06 -14.09 -3.28
CA ALA A 296 -33.31 -14.89 -4.48
C ALA A 296 -32.08 -15.66 -4.99
N HIS A 297 -30.86 -15.27 -4.58
CA HIS A 297 -29.61 -15.91 -5.04
C HIS A 297 -29.34 -17.25 -4.35
N LEU A 298 -30.11 -17.58 -3.31
CA LEU A 298 -29.96 -18.77 -2.47
C LEU A 298 -30.48 -20.06 -3.12
N ASP A 299 -31.07 -19.98 -4.33
CA ASP A 299 -31.60 -21.13 -5.07
C ASP A 299 -30.46 -21.87 -5.80
N PRO A 300 -30.11 -23.12 -5.41
CA PRO A 300 -29.08 -23.90 -6.12
C PRO A 300 -29.52 -24.30 -7.54
N SER A 301 -30.80 -24.11 -7.89
CA SER A 301 -31.41 -24.50 -9.16
C SER A 301 -31.76 -23.33 -10.09
N ASP A 302 -31.38 -22.08 -9.76
CA ASP A 302 -31.60 -20.90 -10.63
C ASP A 302 -30.86 -20.98 -11.98
N GLY A 303 -29.83 -21.83 -12.06
CA GLY A 303 -29.00 -22.05 -13.23
C GLY A 303 -27.83 -21.07 -13.38
N VAL A 304 -27.60 -20.21 -12.40
CA VAL A 304 -26.45 -19.30 -12.33
C VAL A 304 -25.26 -20.03 -11.72
N MET A 305 -24.16 -20.06 -12.48
CA MET A 305 -22.89 -20.63 -12.05
C MET A 305 -21.86 -19.52 -11.91
N TRP A 306 -21.06 -19.56 -10.84
CA TRP A 306 -19.97 -18.63 -10.58
C TRP A 306 -18.65 -19.36 -10.51
N ASP A 307 -17.58 -18.71 -11.00
CA ASP A 307 -16.21 -19.06 -10.63
C ASP A 307 -15.91 -18.39 -9.28
N ILE A 308 -15.70 -19.20 -8.25
CA ILE A 308 -15.41 -18.71 -6.89
C ILE A 308 -13.93 -18.88 -6.52
N SER A 309 -13.09 -19.26 -7.48
CA SER A 309 -11.64 -19.37 -7.26
C SER A 309 -11.02 -17.99 -7.02
N PRO A 310 -9.85 -17.91 -6.37
CA PRO A 310 -9.13 -16.64 -6.22
C PRO A 310 -8.70 -16.04 -7.56
N GLY A 311 -8.75 -16.82 -8.65
CA GLY A 311 -8.47 -16.36 -10.02
C GLY A 311 -9.58 -15.51 -10.64
N ALA A 312 -10.80 -15.53 -10.07
CA ALA A 312 -11.98 -14.86 -10.62
C ALA A 312 -12.77 -14.03 -9.59
N SER A 313 -12.43 -14.11 -8.30
CA SER A 313 -13.11 -13.42 -7.21
C SER A 313 -12.09 -12.87 -6.20
N GLY A 314 -12.42 -11.73 -5.59
CA GLY A 314 -11.53 -11.01 -4.68
C GLY A 314 -10.66 -9.98 -5.41
N ASN A 315 -9.54 -9.59 -4.79
CA ASN A 315 -8.59 -8.61 -5.34
C ASN A 315 -9.23 -7.23 -5.69
N PHE A 316 -10.08 -6.68 -4.82
CA PHE A 316 -10.60 -5.32 -5.03
C PHE A 316 -9.49 -4.28 -4.85
N GLN A 317 -9.21 -3.52 -5.93
CA GLN A 317 -8.12 -2.54 -6.01
C GLN A 317 -8.56 -1.08 -5.77
N GLY A 318 -9.87 -0.83 -5.64
CA GLY A 318 -10.40 0.51 -5.42
C GLY A 318 -10.55 0.87 -3.93
N ASP A 319 -10.88 2.12 -3.66
CA ASP A 319 -11.36 2.55 -2.35
C ASP A 319 -12.80 2.06 -2.11
N LEU A 320 -13.13 1.80 -0.84
CA LEU A 320 -14.50 1.45 -0.46
C LEU A 320 -15.41 2.70 -0.59
N PRO A 321 -16.64 2.54 -1.12
CA PRO A 321 -17.49 3.70 -1.40
C PRO A 321 -17.91 4.43 -0.12
N THR A 322 -18.04 5.75 -0.21
CA THR A 322 -18.41 6.62 0.94
C THR A 322 -19.73 7.36 0.73
N ASP A 323 -20.35 7.26 -0.45
CA ASP A 323 -21.64 7.84 -0.80
C ASP A 323 -22.62 6.78 -1.35
N PHE A 324 -23.89 7.17 -1.55
CA PHE A 324 -24.93 6.22 -1.92
C PHE A 324 -24.75 5.63 -3.32
N ASP A 325 -24.36 6.44 -4.31
CA ASP A 325 -24.19 6.01 -5.70
C ASP A 325 -23.08 4.94 -5.80
N GLY A 326 -21.96 5.15 -5.09
CA GLY A 326 -20.89 4.16 -4.98
C GLY A 326 -21.32 2.84 -4.32
N TYR A 327 -22.28 2.85 -3.38
CA TYR A 327 -22.84 1.59 -2.83
C TYR A 327 -23.70 0.87 -3.87
N GLN A 328 -24.45 1.62 -4.70
CA GLN A 328 -25.25 1.01 -5.76
C GLN A 328 -24.38 0.31 -6.81
N GLU A 329 -23.27 0.94 -7.20
CA GLU A 329 -22.27 0.37 -8.09
C GLU A 329 -21.52 -0.80 -7.45
N TYR A 330 -21.04 -0.65 -6.21
CA TYR A 330 -20.23 -1.68 -5.53
C TYR A 330 -20.97 -2.99 -5.27
N TYR A 331 -22.28 -2.96 -4.99
CA TYR A 331 -23.04 -4.18 -4.70
C TYR A 331 -23.80 -4.74 -5.90
N GLY A 332 -24.38 -3.89 -6.73
CA GLY A 332 -25.32 -4.31 -7.77
C GLY A 332 -26.63 -4.86 -7.20
N LEU A 333 -27.76 -4.26 -7.59
CA LEU A 333 -29.07 -4.64 -7.02
C LEU A 333 -29.47 -6.09 -7.33
N LEU A 334 -29.14 -6.60 -8.53
CA LEU A 334 -29.63 -7.90 -9.05
C LEU A 334 -28.53 -8.96 -9.22
N ASP A 335 -27.30 -8.55 -9.51
CA ASP A 335 -26.26 -9.48 -9.97
C ASP A 335 -25.46 -10.11 -8.82
N GLY A 336 -25.48 -9.48 -7.65
CA GLY A 336 -24.95 -10.06 -6.41
C GLY A 336 -23.43 -10.20 -6.36
N GLN A 337 -22.69 -9.28 -6.96
CA GLN A 337 -21.23 -9.36 -7.07
C GLN A 337 -20.61 -8.03 -6.68
N THR A 338 -19.48 -8.08 -5.99
CA THR A 338 -18.64 -6.91 -5.71
C THR A 338 -17.58 -6.73 -6.79
N PRO A 339 -17.12 -5.49 -7.05
CA PRO A 339 -15.97 -5.28 -7.92
C PRO A 339 -14.74 -6.01 -7.36
N GLY A 340 -14.04 -6.74 -8.23
CA GLY A 340 -12.90 -7.58 -7.89
C GLY A 340 -12.58 -8.52 -9.05
N GLU A 341 -11.41 -8.34 -9.65
CA GLU A 341 -10.99 -9.08 -10.86
C GLU A 341 -10.30 -10.42 -10.54
N GLY A 342 -10.16 -10.76 -9.25
CA GLY A 342 -9.34 -11.88 -8.80
C GLY A 342 -7.82 -11.68 -8.99
N HIS A 343 -7.05 -12.64 -8.52
CA HIS A 343 -5.60 -12.73 -8.66
C HIS A 343 -5.26 -13.71 -9.79
N PRO A 344 -4.72 -13.29 -10.95
CA PRO A 344 -4.54 -14.18 -12.09
C PRO A 344 -3.49 -15.30 -11.87
N VAL A 345 -2.58 -15.12 -10.90
CA VAL A 345 -1.46 -16.03 -10.60
C VAL A 345 -1.23 -16.06 -9.08
N ASN A 346 -0.96 -17.24 -8.52
CA ASN A 346 -0.51 -17.41 -7.15
C ASN A 346 0.98 -17.03 -7.05
N PRO A 347 1.37 -16.04 -6.22
CA PRO A 347 2.73 -15.48 -6.21
C PRO A 347 3.81 -16.46 -5.70
N TYR A 348 3.44 -17.47 -4.92
CA TYR A 348 4.37 -18.46 -4.35
C TYR A 348 4.64 -19.64 -5.29
N THR A 349 3.68 -19.99 -6.14
CA THR A 349 3.80 -21.14 -7.08
C THR A 349 4.08 -20.71 -8.52
N GLY A 350 3.81 -19.45 -8.86
CA GLY A 350 3.89 -18.93 -10.23
C GLY A 350 2.89 -19.57 -11.20
N GLN A 351 1.88 -20.27 -10.69
CA GLN A 351 0.81 -20.89 -11.49
C GLN A 351 -0.49 -20.06 -11.40
N PRO A 352 -1.35 -20.06 -12.43
CA PRO A 352 -2.70 -19.54 -12.30
C PRO A 352 -3.50 -20.32 -11.26
N TYR A 353 -4.46 -19.67 -10.61
CA TYR A 353 -5.45 -20.38 -9.80
C TYR A 353 -6.39 -21.16 -10.73
N GLU A 354 -6.76 -22.37 -10.32
CA GLU A 354 -7.66 -23.23 -11.11
C GLU A 354 -9.13 -22.76 -10.94
N PRO A 355 -9.87 -22.53 -12.04
CA PRO A 355 -11.29 -22.14 -12.01
C PRO A 355 -12.19 -23.08 -11.20
N GLN A 356 -13.05 -22.52 -10.36
CA GLN A 356 -13.94 -23.27 -9.48
C GLN A 356 -15.41 -22.93 -9.75
N ILE A 357 -15.99 -23.57 -10.77
CA ILE A 357 -17.34 -23.29 -11.25
C ILE A 357 -18.41 -24.01 -10.40
N VAL A 358 -19.17 -23.26 -9.60
CA VAL A 358 -20.19 -23.79 -8.66
C VAL A 358 -21.55 -23.10 -8.82
N PRO A 359 -22.67 -23.73 -8.38
CA PRO A 359 -23.97 -23.06 -8.34
C PRO A 359 -23.97 -21.88 -7.36
N ARG A 360 -24.50 -20.73 -7.78
CA ARG A 360 -24.58 -19.53 -6.93
C ARG A 360 -25.34 -19.77 -5.62
N GLY A 361 -26.44 -20.51 -5.67
CA GLY A 361 -27.22 -20.85 -4.47
C GLY A 361 -26.49 -21.75 -3.47
N ASP A 362 -25.54 -22.57 -3.92
CA ASP A 362 -24.70 -23.33 -2.99
C ASP A 362 -23.63 -22.44 -2.36
N TYR A 363 -22.91 -21.66 -3.16
CA TYR A 363 -21.89 -20.73 -2.64
C TYR A 363 -22.48 -19.73 -1.63
N THR A 364 -23.56 -19.04 -1.96
CA THR A 364 -24.15 -18.00 -1.10
C THR A 364 -24.72 -18.55 0.21
N ARG A 365 -25.32 -19.76 0.22
CA ARG A 365 -25.75 -20.44 1.44
C ARG A 365 -24.56 -20.92 2.29
N VAL A 366 -23.56 -21.54 1.67
CA VAL A 366 -22.32 -21.96 2.36
C VAL A 366 -21.62 -20.76 2.99
N LEU A 367 -21.51 -19.65 2.26
CA LEU A 367 -20.88 -18.44 2.75
C LEU A 367 -21.65 -17.83 3.92
N ALA A 368 -22.98 -17.78 3.83
CA ALA A 368 -23.86 -17.28 4.88
C ALA A 368 -23.73 -18.09 6.19
N GLU A 369 -23.59 -19.42 6.11
CA GLU A 369 -23.45 -20.28 7.29
C GLU A 369 -22.01 -20.35 7.84
N PHE A 370 -20.99 -20.43 6.98
CA PHE A 370 -19.58 -20.47 7.39
C PHE A 370 -19.20 -19.26 8.25
N TRP A 371 -19.50 -18.05 7.76
CA TRP A 371 -19.24 -16.79 8.48
C TRP A 371 -20.36 -16.39 9.44
N ALA A 372 -21.35 -17.26 9.69
CA ALA A 372 -22.31 -17.06 10.78
C ALA A 372 -21.87 -17.68 12.11
N ASP A 373 -20.74 -18.39 12.11
CA ASP A 373 -20.14 -19.05 13.26
C ASP A 373 -21.23 -19.83 14.04
N GLY A 374 -21.69 -20.94 13.45
CA GLY A 374 -22.82 -21.76 13.91
C GLY A 374 -22.64 -22.40 15.29
N PRO A 375 -23.48 -23.39 15.71
CA PRO A 375 -23.61 -23.84 17.11
C PRO A 375 -22.32 -24.20 17.87
N ASP A 376 -21.22 -24.50 17.19
CA ASP A 376 -19.90 -24.76 17.76
C ASP A 376 -18.99 -23.49 17.69
N SER A 377 -19.58 -22.30 17.81
CA SER A 377 -19.04 -20.95 17.54
C SER A 377 -17.91 -20.48 18.46
N GLU A 378 -16.75 -20.09 17.92
CA GLU A 378 -15.80 -19.21 18.62
C GLU A 378 -16.25 -17.73 18.60
N THR A 379 -17.38 -17.41 17.96
CA THR A 379 -17.84 -16.06 17.55
C THR A 379 -16.83 -15.31 16.65
N PRO A 380 -17.22 -14.21 15.98
CA PRO A 380 -16.34 -13.58 14.98
C PRO A 380 -14.91 -13.28 15.44
N PRO A 381 -14.64 -12.71 16.64
CA PRO A 381 -13.26 -12.48 17.07
C PRO A 381 -12.48 -13.79 17.31
N GLY A 382 -13.13 -14.88 17.73
CA GLY A 382 -12.49 -16.18 17.92
C GLY A 382 -12.27 -16.94 16.61
N HIS A 383 -13.12 -16.74 15.60
CA HIS A 383 -12.90 -17.27 14.25
C HIS A 383 -11.57 -16.73 13.68
N TRP A 384 -11.31 -15.44 13.82
CA TRP A 384 -10.05 -14.85 13.34
C TRP A 384 -8.81 -15.27 14.14
N PHE A 385 -8.95 -15.66 15.41
CA PHE A 385 -7.90 -16.38 16.13
C PHE A 385 -7.68 -17.81 15.60
N THR A 386 -8.73 -18.49 15.15
CA THR A 386 -8.62 -19.82 14.52
C THR A 386 -7.92 -19.72 13.15
N ILE A 387 -8.17 -18.65 12.39
CA ILE A 387 -7.45 -18.33 11.14
C ILE A 387 -5.98 -17.97 11.42
N LEU A 388 -5.71 -17.15 12.44
CA LEU A 388 -4.33 -16.85 12.90
C LEU A 388 -3.60 -18.14 13.28
N ASN A 389 -4.25 -19.04 14.03
CA ASN A 389 -3.68 -20.33 14.40
C ASN A 389 -3.38 -21.20 13.17
N TYR A 390 -4.27 -21.27 12.19
CA TYR A 390 -4.03 -21.96 10.90
C TYR A 390 -2.77 -21.41 10.19
N VAL A 391 -2.61 -20.09 10.17
CA VAL A 391 -1.43 -19.42 9.59
C VAL A 391 -0.16 -19.70 10.40
N ASN A 392 -0.22 -19.60 11.73
CA ASN A 392 0.90 -19.88 12.65
C ASN A 392 1.41 -21.33 12.54
N ASP A 393 0.50 -22.27 12.28
CA ASP A 393 0.78 -23.70 12.14
C ASP A 393 1.19 -24.07 10.69
N HIS A 394 1.14 -23.14 9.72
CA HIS A 394 1.42 -23.41 8.31
C HIS A 394 2.94 -23.47 8.02
N PRO A 395 3.46 -24.55 7.39
CA PRO A 395 4.91 -24.78 7.27
C PRO A 395 5.65 -23.82 6.31
N ALA A 396 4.93 -23.02 5.53
CA ALA A 396 5.52 -21.97 4.68
C ALA A 396 5.64 -20.61 5.37
N LEU A 397 5.05 -20.42 6.56
CA LEU A 397 5.19 -19.18 7.31
C LEU A 397 6.61 -19.10 7.90
N VAL A 398 7.31 -18.00 7.62
CA VAL A 398 8.54 -17.64 8.33
C VAL A 398 8.17 -16.64 9.43
N LYS A 399 8.27 -17.06 10.69
CA LYS A 399 7.84 -16.29 11.86
C LYS A 399 8.77 -15.10 12.14
N ARG A 400 8.52 -13.99 11.45
CA ARG A 400 9.21 -12.69 11.59
C ARG A 400 8.13 -11.62 11.79
N TYR A 401 8.17 -10.87 12.89
CA TYR A 401 7.16 -9.85 13.15
C TYR A 401 7.30 -8.74 12.09
N ASN A 402 6.20 -8.29 11.50
CA ASN A 402 6.22 -7.39 10.34
C ASN A 402 6.88 -7.98 9.06
N GLY A 403 7.11 -9.30 9.02
CA GLY A 403 7.97 -9.95 8.00
C GLY A 403 9.46 -9.62 8.12
N GLN A 404 9.87 -8.82 9.12
CA GLN A 404 11.19 -8.23 9.29
C GLN A 404 11.86 -8.69 10.61
N GLY A 405 13.09 -8.22 10.86
CA GLY A 405 13.84 -8.59 12.07
C GLY A 405 14.19 -10.08 12.14
N PRO A 406 14.61 -10.61 13.30
CA PRO A 406 15.01 -12.01 13.46
C PRO A 406 13.83 -13.00 13.34
N VAL A 407 14.13 -14.27 13.04
CA VAL A 407 13.13 -15.35 13.10
C VAL A 407 12.86 -15.67 14.58
N LEU A 408 11.61 -15.52 14.98
CA LEU A 408 11.15 -15.72 16.36
C LEU A 408 10.89 -17.20 16.63
N ASP A 409 11.03 -17.62 17.90
CA ASP A 409 10.56 -18.94 18.32
C ASP A 409 9.03 -19.01 18.41
N ASP A 410 8.48 -20.23 18.44
CA ASP A 410 7.02 -20.43 18.44
C ASP A 410 6.32 -19.74 19.63
N LEU A 411 6.93 -19.71 20.82
CA LEU A 411 6.32 -19.09 21.99
C LEU A 411 6.34 -17.57 21.89
N GLU A 412 7.47 -16.99 21.49
CA GLU A 412 7.59 -15.54 21.27
C GLU A 412 6.62 -15.06 20.18
N TRP A 413 6.59 -15.75 19.04
CA TRP A 413 5.66 -15.46 17.95
C TRP A 413 4.21 -15.49 18.44
N ASP A 414 3.80 -16.55 19.13
CA ASP A 414 2.42 -16.70 19.56
C ASP A 414 2.02 -15.62 20.58
N VAL A 415 2.87 -15.25 21.56
CA VAL A 415 2.50 -14.19 22.51
C VAL A 415 2.45 -12.81 21.89
N LYS A 416 3.37 -12.48 20.95
CA LYS A 416 3.36 -11.21 20.21
C LYS A 416 2.12 -11.14 19.30
N ALA A 417 1.90 -12.17 18.47
CA ALA A 417 0.75 -12.27 17.58
C ALA A 417 -0.60 -12.20 18.32
N TYR A 418 -0.75 -12.92 19.43
CA TYR A 418 -1.98 -12.92 20.22
C TYR A 418 -2.23 -11.61 20.95
N LEU A 419 -1.20 -10.88 21.42
CA LEU A 419 -1.40 -9.55 21.99
C LEU A 419 -1.97 -8.61 20.91
N THR A 420 -1.33 -8.56 19.74
CA THR A 420 -1.74 -7.70 18.63
C THR A 420 -3.16 -8.03 18.16
N MET A 421 -3.44 -9.28 17.81
CA MET A 421 -4.77 -9.71 17.35
C MET A 421 -5.83 -9.55 18.44
N GLY A 422 -5.49 -9.86 19.70
CA GLY A 422 -6.40 -9.72 20.84
C GLY A 422 -6.81 -8.27 21.07
N GLY A 423 -5.84 -7.36 21.13
CA GLY A 423 -6.06 -5.93 21.28
C GLY A 423 -6.89 -5.35 20.14
N ALA A 424 -6.56 -5.70 18.89
CA ALA A 424 -7.30 -5.28 17.71
C ALA A 424 -8.77 -5.75 17.74
N MET A 425 -9.03 -7.02 18.12
CA MET A 425 -10.40 -7.52 18.29
C MET A 425 -11.15 -6.79 19.42
N HIS A 426 -10.49 -6.46 20.52
CA HIS A 426 -11.10 -5.73 21.63
C HIS A 426 -11.50 -4.30 21.24
N ASP A 427 -10.67 -3.59 20.49
CA ASP A 427 -10.98 -2.23 20.00
C ASP A 427 -12.04 -2.22 18.89
N ALA A 428 -12.05 -3.24 18.01
CA ALA A 428 -13.15 -3.49 17.08
C ALA A 428 -14.49 -3.71 17.82
N ALA A 429 -14.47 -4.43 18.95
CA ALA A 429 -15.66 -4.63 19.79
C ALA A 429 -16.15 -3.31 20.41
N ILE A 430 -15.25 -2.51 20.99
CA ILE A 430 -15.55 -1.20 21.60
C ILE A 430 -16.17 -0.26 20.58
N THR A 431 -15.51 -0.14 19.41
CA THR A 431 -15.92 0.74 18.32
C THR A 431 -17.28 0.34 17.77
N ALA A 432 -17.43 -0.90 17.30
CA ALA A 432 -18.66 -1.36 16.69
C ALA A 432 -19.87 -1.33 17.65
N TRP A 433 -19.69 -1.71 18.93
CA TRP A 433 -20.81 -1.67 19.89
C TRP A 433 -21.10 -0.27 20.45
N GLY A 434 -20.12 0.63 20.51
CA GLY A 434 -20.36 2.06 20.76
C GLY A 434 -21.27 2.68 19.69
N ILE A 435 -20.92 2.45 18.42
CA ILE A 435 -21.70 2.89 17.24
C ILE A 435 -23.10 2.26 17.25
N LYS A 436 -23.21 0.92 17.41
CA LYS A 436 -24.49 0.21 17.50
C LYS A 436 -25.38 0.71 18.64
N GLY A 437 -24.81 0.99 19.81
CA GLY A 437 -25.53 1.50 20.97
C GLY A 437 -26.05 2.92 20.77
N TRP A 438 -25.22 3.77 20.16
CA TRP A 438 -25.58 5.14 19.84
C TRP A 438 -26.62 5.20 18.72
N TYR A 439 -26.33 4.71 17.52
CA TYR A 439 -27.27 4.81 16.41
C TYR A 439 -28.50 3.94 16.60
N ASP A 440 -28.34 2.77 17.23
CA ASP A 440 -29.43 1.87 17.60
C ASP A 440 -30.33 1.57 16.38
N TYR A 441 -29.72 1.22 15.25
CA TYR A 441 -30.35 1.11 13.93
C TYR A 441 -31.11 -0.20 13.69
N LEU A 442 -32.11 -0.17 12.81
CA LEU A 442 -33.03 -1.28 12.54
C LEU A 442 -32.36 -2.45 11.78
N ARG A 443 -32.95 -3.65 11.87
CA ARG A 443 -32.53 -4.87 11.17
C ARG A 443 -33.45 -5.16 9.96
N PRO A 444 -32.97 -5.87 8.91
CA PRO A 444 -33.74 -6.10 7.68
C PRO A 444 -35.13 -6.71 7.88
N ILE A 445 -35.29 -7.73 8.71
CA ILE A 445 -36.61 -8.37 8.95
C ILE A 445 -37.67 -7.37 9.43
N SER A 446 -37.30 -6.46 10.33
CA SER A 446 -38.23 -5.45 10.85
C SER A 446 -38.51 -4.37 9.81
N ALA A 447 -37.48 -3.95 9.05
CA ALA A 447 -37.59 -2.92 8.02
C ALA A 447 -38.46 -3.39 6.83
N ILE A 448 -38.11 -4.54 6.24
CA ILE A 448 -38.78 -5.13 5.07
C ILE A 448 -40.25 -5.40 5.36
N ARG A 449 -40.57 -6.05 6.50
CA ARG A 449 -41.96 -6.34 6.88
C ARG A 449 -42.77 -5.07 7.16
N TRP A 450 -42.16 -4.04 7.75
CA TRP A 450 -42.85 -2.77 8.01
C TRP A 450 -43.09 -1.97 6.72
N MET A 451 -42.11 -1.87 5.83
CA MET A 451 -42.30 -1.23 4.52
C MET A 451 -43.37 -1.97 3.69
N ALA A 452 -43.40 -3.30 3.75
CA ALA A 452 -44.42 -4.12 3.09
C ALA A 452 -45.83 -3.93 3.67
N ASP A 453 -45.98 -3.75 4.98
CA ASP A 453 -47.26 -3.46 5.64
C ASP A 453 -47.82 -2.09 5.23
N ASN A 454 -46.95 -1.10 4.97
CA ASN A 454 -47.34 0.20 4.43
C ASN A 454 -47.82 0.09 2.97
N GLY A 455 -47.33 -0.89 2.21
CA GLY A 455 -47.66 -1.11 0.80
C GLY A 455 -46.48 -0.88 -0.12
N GLN A 456 -46.69 -0.30 -1.30
CA GLN A 456 -45.64 -0.05 -2.30
C GLN A 456 -45.38 1.45 -2.54
N SER A 457 -44.15 1.82 -2.91
CA SER A 457 -43.73 3.22 -3.09
C SER A 457 -43.39 3.63 -4.52
N SER A 458 -43.54 2.75 -5.52
CA SER A 458 -43.07 3.01 -6.89
C SER A 458 -44.07 3.69 -7.82
N ASP A 459 -45.39 3.46 -7.67
CA ASP A 459 -46.40 4.12 -8.50
C ASP A 459 -47.63 4.54 -7.68
N PRO A 460 -47.91 5.85 -7.53
CA PRO A 460 -49.09 6.35 -6.82
C PRO A 460 -50.43 6.02 -7.49
N ASN A 461 -50.42 5.48 -8.71
CA ASN A 461 -51.62 5.02 -9.42
C ASN A 461 -51.92 3.53 -9.18
N LEU A 462 -50.98 2.76 -8.63
CA LEU A 462 -51.19 1.35 -8.26
C LEU A 462 -51.86 1.23 -6.87
N PRO A 463 -52.57 0.11 -6.60
CA PRO A 463 -53.16 -0.14 -5.29
C PRO A 463 -52.12 -0.10 -4.15
N ASN A 464 -52.58 0.28 -2.95
CA ASN A 464 -51.78 0.32 -1.72
C ASN A 464 -50.46 1.09 -1.88
N TYR A 465 -50.50 2.26 -2.53
CA TYR A 465 -49.38 3.19 -2.53
C TYR A 465 -49.17 3.84 -1.15
N HIS A 466 -47.91 3.90 -0.70
CA HIS A 466 -47.47 4.70 0.44
C HIS A 466 -46.04 5.19 0.18
N PRO A 467 -45.68 6.46 0.49
CA PRO A 467 -44.32 6.95 0.28
C PRO A 467 -43.29 6.12 1.05
N ALA A 468 -43.56 5.73 2.30
CA ALA A 468 -42.73 4.81 3.08
C ALA A 468 -43.00 3.30 2.81
N GLY A 469 -43.64 2.96 1.69
CA GLY A 469 -43.83 1.59 1.24
C GLY A 469 -42.56 0.97 0.65
N ILE A 470 -42.56 -0.34 0.38
CA ILE A 470 -41.42 -1.00 -0.27
C ILE A 470 -41.44 -0.78 -1.79
N PRO A 471 -40.32 -0.43 -2.44
CA PRO A 471 -40.28 -0.26 -3.89
C PRO A 471 -40.59 -1.57 -4.65
N LEU A 472 -41.33 -1.46 -5.75
CA LEU A 472 -41.57 -2.57 -6.69
C LEU A 472 -40.37 -2.75 -7.62
N VAL A 473 -39.97 -4.00 -7.81
CA VAL A 473 -38.89 -4.41 -8.72
C VAL A 473 -39.41 -5.60 -9.54
N PRO A 474 -39.68 -5.45 -10.85
CA PRO A 474 -40.27 -6.52 -11.66
C PRO A 474 -39.53 -7.86 -11.53
N GLY A 475 -40.25 -8.95 -11.27
CA GLY A 475 -39.66 -10.26 -11.05
C GLY A 475 -39.16 -10.54 -9.62
N TYR A 476 -39.00 -9.52 -8.77
CA TYR A 476 -38.49 -9.66 -7.39
C TYR A 476 -39.43 -9.12 -6.31
N VAL A 477 -40.01 -7.94 -6.52
CA VAL A 477 -40.96 -7.29 -5.59
C VAL A 477 -42.17 -6.80 -6.38
N GLU A 478 -43.33 -7.41 -6.12
CA GLU A 478 -44.53 -7.22 -6.92
C GLU A 478 -45.79 -7.13 -6.06
N LEU A 479 -46.90 -6.69 -6.65
CA LEU A 479 -48.23 -6.80 -6.03
C LEU A 479 -48.83 -8.19 -6.26
N VAL A 480 -49.48 -8.73 -5.24
CA VAL A 480 -50.29 -9.95 -5.32
C VAL A 480 -51.54 -9.68 -6.18
N THR A 481 -51.76 -10.51 -7.18
CA THR A 481 -52.84 -10.40 -8.17
C THR A 481 -53.92 -11.46 -7.99
N ALA A 482 -55.08 -11.26 -8.61
CA ALA A 482 -56.14 -12.29 -8.62
C ALA A 482 -55.77 -13.54 -9.45
N SER A 483 -54.71 -13.46 -10.26
CA SER A 483 -54.13 -14.57 -11.04
C SER A 483 -53.09 -15.40 -10.27
N ASP A 484 -52.56 -14.89 -9.15
CA ASP A 484 -51.54 -15.60 -8.37
C ASP A 484 -52.08 -16.90 -7.71
N PRO A 485 -51.20 -17.84 -7.34
CA PRO A 485 -51.56 -19.03 -6.57
C PRO A 485 -52.36 -18.73 -5.29
N LEU A 486 -53.23 -19.66 -4.89
CA LEU A 486 -54.06 -19.54 -3.68
C LEU A 486 -53.23 -19.27 -2.41
N LEU A 487 -52.02 -19.83 -2.32
CA LEU A 487 -51.10 -19.63 -1.19
C LEU A 487 -50.68 -18.16 -1.03
N LEU A 488 -50.67 -17.37 -2.10
CA LEU A 488 -50.38 -15.94 -2.07
C LEU A 488 -51.64 -15.10 -1.89
N ARG A 489 -52.60 -15.21 -2.82
CA ARG A 489 -53.79 -14.33 -2.88
C ARG A 489 -54.87 -14.65 -1.85
N GLY A 490 -54.83 -15.83 -1.23
CA GLY A 490 -55.85 -16.33 -0.31
C GLY A 490 -57.07 -16.93 -1.03
N PHE A 491 -57.99 -17.52 -0.28
CA PHE A 491 -59.13 -18.25 -0.86
C PHE A 491 -60.19 -17.32 -1.47
N ASN A 492 -60.30 -16.10 -0.95
CA ASN A 492 -61.28 -15.06 -1.29
C ASN A 492 -60.64 -13.81 -1.91
N ASN A 493 -59.37 -13.88 -2.35
CA ASN A 493 -58.56 -12.74 -2.82
C ASN A 493 -58.24 -11.71 -1.72
N GLU A 494 -58.27 -12.11 -0.45
CA GLU A 494 -58.03 -11.29 0.74
C GLU A 494 -56.63 -10.67 0.82
N HIS A 495 -55.67 -11.16 0.04
CA HIS A 495 -54.31 -10.61 -0.05
C HIS A 495 -54.02 -9.88 -1.37
N VAL A 496 -54.98 -9.75 -2.29
CA VAL A 496 -54.76 -9.04 -3.56
C VAL A 496 -54.46 -7.57 -3.29
N GLY A 497 -53.38 -7.06 -3.90
CA GLY A 497 -52.83 -5.72 -3.65
C GLY A 497 -51.82 -5.66 -2.49
N LYS A 498 -51.60 -6.72 -1.70
CA LYS A 498 -50.42 -6.78 -0.82
C LYS A 498 -49.15 -7.00 -1.62
N VAL A 499 -47.99 -6.74 -1.03
CA VAL A 499 -46.69 -7.01 -1.66
C VAL A 499 -46.29 -8.49 -1.49
N LYS A 500 -45.69 -9.05 -2.55
CA LYS A 500 -45.00 -10.35 -2.58
C LYS A 500 -43.52 -10.15 -2.95
N LEU A 501 -42.66 -11.02 -2.43
CA LEU A 501 -41.22 -11.05 -2.68
C LEU A 501 -40.85 -12.39 -3.31
N TYR A 502 -39.91 -12.40 -4.26
CA TYR A 502 -39.25 -13.60 -4.77
C TYR A 502 -37.96 -13.80 -3.97
N ALA A 503 -38.00 -14.69 -2.98
CA ALA A 503 -36.97 -14.83 -1.95
C ALA A 503 -36.91 -16.27 -1.42
N TRP A 504 -35.94 -16.60 -0.57
CA TRP A 504 -35.95 -17.84 0.22
C TRP A 504 -37.26 -17.96 1.00
N ARG A 505 -37.92 -19.12 0.92
CA ARG A 505 -39.33 -19.23 1.35
C ARG A 505 -39.53 -19.27 2.86
N GLY A 506 -38.45 -19.41 3.63
CA GLY A 506 -38.49 -19.38 5.09
C GLY A 506 -38.68 -20.74 5.74
N PRO A 507 -38.54 -20.80 7.08
CA PRO A 507 -38.59 -22.05 7.85
C PRO A 507 -39.94 -22.78 7.80
N ASP A 508 -41.03 -22.12 7.39
CA ASP A 508 -42.36 -22.74 7.20
C ASP A 508 -42.38 -23.84 6.10
N TYR A 509 -41.28 -23.99 5.33
CA TYR A 509 -41.12 -25.01 4.27
C TYR A 509 -40.11 -26.12 4.64
N ILE A 510 -39.59 -26.14 5.87
CA ILE A 510 -38.59 -27.10 6.36
C ILE A 510 -39.17 -27.83 7.58
N ASP A 511 -39.55 -29.12 7.43
CA ASP A 511 -39.99 -29.97 8.54
C ASP A 511 -38.78 -30.65 9.22
N ASP A 512 -37.78 -31.08 8.43
CA ASP A 512 -36.50 -31.64 8.89
C ASP A 512 -35.32 -31.04 8.08
N PRO A 513 -34.48 -30.17 8.67
CA PRO A 513 -33.40 -29.49 7.96
C PRO A 513 -32.27 -30.41 7.47
N ALA A 514 -32.30 -31.71 7.81
CA ALA A 514 -31.35 -32.69 7.28
C ALA A 514 -31.76 -33.27 5.91
N VAL A 515 -32.98 -33.02 5.44
CA VAL A 515 -33.55 -33.61 4.20
C VAL A 515 -34.51 -32.71 3.42
N ASP A 516 -34.92 -31.56 3.99
CA ASP A 516 -35.78 -30.59 3.34
C ASP A 516 -34.98 -29.33 2.92
N GLU A 517 -35.40 -28.73 1.80
CA GLU A 517 -34.94 -27.44 1.29
C GLU A 517 -36.16 -26.52 1.12
N ALA A 518 -36.14 -25.29 1.66
CA ALA A 518 -37.26 -24.37 1.46
C ALA A 518 -37.31 -23.86 0.01
N GLY A 519 -36.12 -23.73 -0.60
CA GLY A 519 -35.90 -23.14 -1.91
C GLY A 519 -36.31 -21.67 -1.99
N VAL A 520 -36.25 -21.11 -3.20
CA VAL A 520 -36.67 -19.73 -3.48
C VAL A 520 -38.05 -19.71 -4.14
N GLY A 521 -38.82 -18.65 -3.92
CA GLY A 521 -40.02 -18.37 -4.70
C GLY A 521 -40.84 -17.21 -4.18
N TRP A 522 -41.99 -17.00 -4.82
CA TRP A 522 -42.93 -15.97 -4.38
C TRP A 522 -43.55 -16.28 -3.02
N ILE A 523 -43.27 -15.43 -2.04
CA ILE A 523 -43.90 -15.38 -0.71
C ILE A 523 -44.59 -14.03 -0.49
N ARG A 524 -45.53 -13.93 0.45
CA ARG A 524 -46.04 -12.61 0.87
C ARG A 524 -44.95 -11.89 1.66
N ALA A 525 -44.73 -10.62 1.38
CA ALA A 525 -43.66 -9.83 2.02
C ALA A 525 -43.82 -9.73 3.56
N GLU A 526 -45.07 -9.70 4.04
CA GLU A 526 -45.40 -9.75 5.48
C GLU A 526 -44.90 -11.02 6.20
N ASN A 527 -44.57 -12.08 5.45
CA ASN A 527 -44.05 -13.35 5.95
C ASN A 527 -42.55 -13.53 5.67
N TRP A 528 -41.80 -12.52 5.20
CA TRP A 528 -40.38 -12.68 4.84
C TRP A 528 -39.50 -13.06 6.04
N TRP A 529 -38.51 -13.93 5.82
CA TRP A 529 -37.48 -14.30 6.79
C TRP A 529 -36.09 -14.14 6.16
N PRO A 530 -35.07 -13.70 6.93
CA PRO A 530 -33.68 -13.83 6.53
C PRO A 530 -33.28 -15.31 6.49
N TYR A 531 -32.25 -15.67 5.70
CA TYR A 531 -31.73 -17.04 5.62
C TYR A 531 -31.01 -17.42 6.92
N GLN A 532 -31.80 -17.90 7.88
CA GLN A 532 -31.44 -18.12 9.28
C GLN A 532 -32.38 -19.16 9.91
N ARG A 533 -31.94 -19.77 11.03
CA ARG A 533 -32.78 -20.68 11.82
C ARG A 533 -34.00 -19.96 12.42
N PRO A 534 -35.16 -20.61 12.56
CA PRO A 534 -36.32 -20.03 13.25
C PRO A 534 -36.05 -19.71 14.73
N SER A 535 -35.05 -20.34 15.35
CA SER A 535 -34.60 -20.08 16.72
C SER A 535 -33.56 -18.96 16.84
N PHE A 536 -32.99 -18.48 15.74
CA PHE A 536 -31.99 -17.40 15.71
C PHE A 536 -32.16 -16.56 14.44
N VAL A 537 -33.10 -15.62 14.43
CA VAL A 537 -33.51 -14.92 13.20
C VAL A 537 -32.62 -13.72 12.87
N THR A 538 -32.09 -13.07 13.89
CA THR A 538 -31.07 -12.00 13.78
C THR A 538 -30.40 -11.88 15.15
N PRO A 539 -29.12 -11.47 15.22
CA PRO A 539 -28.47 -11.23 16.50
C PRO A 539 -29.22 -10.17 17.35
N PRO A 540 -29.22 -10.29 18.69
CA PRO A 540 -30.01 -9.46 19.59
C PRO A 540 -29.33 -8.08 19.85
N PHE A 541 -29.06 -7.34 18.78
CA PHE A 541 -28.48 -5.99 18.81
C PHE A 541 -28.67 -5.28 17.46
N ALA A 542 -28.54 -3.94 17.49
CA ALA A 542 -28.68 -3.07 16.31
C ALA A 542 -27.82 -3.47 15.10
N GLY A 543 -28.29 -3.06 13.92
CA GLY A 543 -27.62 -3.27 12.64
C GLY A 543 -26.32 -2.47 12.54
N TYR A 544 -26.44 -1.17 12.28
CA TYR A 544 -25.34 -0.25 11.99
C TYR A 544 -24.34 -0.08 13.14
N ILE A 545 -23.03 -0.32 12.99
CA ILE A 545 -22.33 -0.98 11.86
C ILE A 545 -22.20 -2.49 12.09
N SER A 546 -21.97 -3.27 11.04
CA SER A 546 -21.79 -4.72 11.09
C SER A 546 -20.52 -5.08 11.88
N GLY A 547 -20.71 -5.79 12.99
CA GLY A 547 -19.58 -6.21 13.83
C GLY A 547 -18.68 -7.22 13.14
N HIS A 548 -19.23 -8.13 12.31
CA HIS A 548 -18.41 -9.10 11.57
C HIS A 548 -17.49 -8.38 10.59
N SER A 549 -18.02 -7.38 9.88
CA SER A 549 -17.28 -6.56 8.91
C SER A 549 -16.14 -5.77 9.55
N THR A 550 -16.36 -5.22 10.75
CA THR A 550 -15.30 -4.57 11.53
C THR A 550 -14.26 -5.58 12.01
N TYR A 551 -14.66 -6.64 12.71
CA TYR A 551 -13.71 -7.66 13.20
C TYR A 551 -12.87 -8.26 12.05
N SER A 552 -13.51 -8.67 10.96
CA SER A 552 -12.82 -9.36 9.86
C SER A 552 -11.84 -8.46 9.16
N ARG A 553 -12.19 -7.19 8.94
CA ARG A 553 -11.30 -6.25 8.27
C ARG A 553 -10.15 -5.83 9.18
N THR A 554 -10.41 -5.54 10.45
CA THR A 554 -9.35 -5.32 11.47
C THR A 554 -8.38 -6.50 11.52
N ALA A 555 -8.90 -7.73 11.58
CA ALA A 555 -8.06 -8.93 11.61
C ALA A 555 -7.26 -9.11 10.31
N ALA A 556 -7.85 -8.88 9.14
CA ALA A 556 -7.16 -9.02 7.86
C ALA A 556 -5.99 -8.04 7.70
N GLU A 557 -6.14 -6.78 8.15
CA GLU A 557 -5.01 -5.83 8.16
C GLU A 557 -3.94 -6.23 9.19
N VAL A 558 -4.34 -6.70 10.39
CA VAL A 558 -3.38 -7.23 11.39
C VAL A 558 -2.62 -8.44 10.85
N MET A 559 -3.27 -9.39 10.18
CA MET A 559 -2.61 -10.57 9.59
C MET A 559 -1.63 -10.17 8.49
N THR A 560 -2.01 -9.21 7.65
CA THR A 560 -1.16 -8.66 6.58
C THR A 560 0.12 -8.05 7.15
N LEU A 561 -0.02 -7.17 8.15
CA LEU A 561 1.13 -6.55 8.81
C LEU A 561 1.95 -7.59 9.59
N LEU A 562 1.32 -8.40 10.45
CA LEU A 562 1.98 -9.41 11.29
C LEU A 562 2.89 -10.35 10.50
N THR A 563 2.42 -10.83 9.35
CA THR A 563 3.18 -11.76 8.49
C THR A 563 4.09 -11.05 7.48
N GLY A 564 3.93 -9.74 7.28
CA GLY A 564 4.62 -8.96 6.25
C GLY A 564 4.16 -9.24 4.82
N ASP A 565 3.04 -9.95 4.64
CA ASP A 565 2.52 -10.40 3.35
C ASP A 565 0.98 -10.36 3.36
N PRO A 566 0.30 -9.75 2.37
CA PRO A 566 -1.17 -9.77 2.30
C PRO A 566 -1.76 -11.15 1.97
N PHE A 567 -0.97 -12.08 1.44
CA PHE A 567 -1.40 -13.42 1.06
C PHE A 567 -1.39 -14.40 2.25
N PHE A 568 -2.29 -15.38 2.22
CA PHE A 568 -2.14 -16.57 3.06
C PHE A 568 -0.81 -17.29 2.72
N PRO A 569 -0.11 -17.93 3.68
CA PRO A 569 1.17 -18.57 3.40
C PRO A 569 1.05 -19.65 2.30
N GLY A 570 1.90 -19.58 1.26
CA GLY A 570 1.76 -20.42 0.06
C GLY A 570 0.72 -19.92 -0.96
N GLY A 571 0.12 -18.76 -0.70
CA GLY A 571 -0.80 -18.03 -1.56
C GLY A 571 -2.25 -18.51 -1.51
N MET A 572 -2.64 -19.34 -0.54
CA MET A 572 -4.02 -19.84 -0.47
C MET A 572 -4.45 -20.31 0.94
N GLY A 573 -5.61 -19.85 1.40
CA GLY A 573 -6.40 -20.49 2.44
C GLY A 573 -7.62 -21.19 1.84
N GLU A 574 -8.03 -22.34 2.38
CA GLU A 574 -9.14 -23.16 1.85
C GLU A 574 -10.09 -23.71 2.92
N PHE A 575 -11.40 -23.61 2.75
CA PHE A 575 -12.39 -24.29 3.61
C PHE A 575 -13.30 -25.20 2.81
N VAL A 576 -13.33 -26.51 3.12
CA VAL A 576 -14.20 -27.48 2.43
C VAL A 576 -15.56 -27.59 3.14
N ALA A 577 -16.63 -27.30 2.42
CA ALA A 577 -18.03 -27.54 2.77
C ALA A 577 -18.57 -28.74 1.97
N PRO A 578 -18.64 -29.95 2.56
CA PRO A 578 -19.02 -31.15 1.82
C PRO A 578 -20.52 -31.17 1.48
N LYS A 579 -20.84 -31.74 0.31
CA LYS A 579 -22.20 -31.90 -0.21
C LYS A 579 -23.15 -32.54 0.81
N ASN A 580 -24.30 -31.92 1.02
CA ASN A 580 -25.38 -32.35 1.92
C ASN A 580 -24.93 -32.63 3.38
N GLU A 581 -23.72 -32.19 3.79
CA GLU A 581 -23.17 -32.42 5.14
C GLU A 581 -22.79 -31.12 5.87
N PHE A 582 -22.70 -29.98 5.17
CA PHE A 582 -22.29 -28.71 5.76
C PHE A 582 -23.43 -27.76 6.16
N LEU A 583 -24.45 -27.57 5.31
CA LEU A 583 -25.54 -26.66 5.68
C LEU A 583 -26.37 -27.27 6.80
N VAL A 584 -26.74 -26.43 7.77
CA VAL A 584 -27.46 -26.84 8.96
C VAL A 584 -28.79 -26.10 9.12
N PHE A 585 -29.12 -25.14 8.24
CA PHE A 585 -30.42 -24.49 8.18
C PHE A 585 -31.43 -25.28 7.32
N GLU A 586 -30.95 -25.91 6.24
CA GLU A 586 -31.67 -26.78 5.29
C GLU A 586 -30.69 -27.74 4.58
N GLU A 587 -31.17 -28.69 3.76
CA GLU A 587 -30.27 -29.66 3.09
C GLU A 587 -29.36 -28.96 2.06
N GLY A 588 -28.05 -29.17 2.18
CA GLY A 588 -27.05 -28.79 1.18
C GLY A 588 -25.61 -28.67 1.73
N PRO A 589 -24.67 -28.10 0.96
CA PRO A 589 -24.81 -27.65 -0.43
C PRO A 589 -25.08 -28.82 -1.39
N SER A 590 -25.60 -28.54 -2.59
CA SER A 590 -25.93 -29.57 -3.59
C SER A 590 -24.70 -30.19 -4.28
N VAL A 591 -23.53 -29.56 -4.16
CA VAL A 591 -22.21 -30.05 -4.58
C VAL A 591 -21.19 -29.77 -3.48
N ASP A 592 -20.02 -30.41 -3.53
CA ASP A 592 -18.91 -30.02 -2.65
C ASP A 592 -18.48 -28.59 -3.01
N ILE A 593 -18.44 -27.70 -2.02
CA ILE A 593 -17.91 -26.33 -2.16
C ILE A 593 -16.58 -26.28 -1.41
N THR A 594 -15.60 -25.57 -1.97
CA THR A 594 -14.37 -25.21 -1.23
C THR A 594 -14.25 -23.70 -1.32
N LEU A 595 -14.38 -22.99 -0.21
CA LEU A 595 -14.09 -21.56 -0.17
C LEU A 595 -12.58 -21.41 -0.29
N GLN A 596 -12.11 -20.50 -1.14
CA GLN A 596 -10.69 -20.24 -1.34
C GLN A 596 -10.41 -18.75 -1.22
N TRP A 597 -9.27 -18.40 -0.63
CA TRP A 597 -8.84 -17.02 -0.41
C TRP A 597 -7.35 -16.89 -0.73
N ALA A 598 -6.98 -15.94 -1.60
CA ALA A 598 -5.58 -15.64 -1.84
C ALA A 598 -5.03 -14.77 -0.71
N THR A 599 -5.75 -13.71 -0.36
CA THR A 599 -5.38 -12.72 0.67
C THR A 599 -6.31 -12.76 1.88
N TYR A 600 -5.82 -12.26 3.03
CA TYR A 600 -6.67 -12.09 4.22
C TYR A 600 -7.82 -11.11 3.95
N ARG A 601 -7.63 -10.14 3.05
CA ARG A 601 -8.66 -9.19 2.62
C ARG A 601 -9.80 -9.88 1.87
N ASP A 602 -9.51 -10.86 1.00
CA ASP A 602 -10.55 -11.64 0.30
C ASP A 602 -11.44 -12.42 1.30
N ALA A 603 -10.81 -13.00 2.33
CA ALA A 603 -11.52 -13.68 3.41
C ALA A 603 -12.43 -12.72 4.17
N SER A 604 -11.93 -11.52 4.53
CA SER A 604 -12.76 -10.47 5.16
C SER A 604 -13.93 -10.03 4.28
N ASP A 605 -13.74 -9.92 2.97
CA ASP A 605 -14.79 -9.42 2.07
C ASP A 605 -15.90 -10.46 1.88
N GLN A 606 -15.52 -11.73 1.84
CA GLN A 606 -16.45 -12.83 1.97
C GLN A 606 -17.18 -12.85 3.33
N THR A 607 -16.48 -12.56 4.45
CA THR A 607 -17.12 -12.41 5.77
C THR A 607 -18.22 -11.34 5.72
N SER A 608 -17.91 -10.19 5.14
CA SER A 608 -18.83 -9.06 4.95
C SER A 608 -20.07 -9.42 4.13
N LEU A 609 -19.88 -9.92 2.90
CA LEU A 609 -20.97 -10.23 1.97
C LEU A 609 -21.94 -11.30 2.49
N SER A 610 -21.40 -12.28 3.22
CA SER A 610 -22.19 -13.34 3.83
C SER A 610 -23.29 -12.83 4.78
N ARG A 611 -23.14 -11.63 5.36
CA ARG A 611 -24.14 -11.03 6.26
C ARG A 611 -25.36 -10.48 5.51
N ILE A 612 -25.18 -10.14 4.24
CA ILE A 612 -26.22 -9.67 3.32
C ILE A 612 -26.99 -10.88 2.78
N TRP A 613 -26.31 -11.93 2.30
CA TRP A 613 -26.96 -13.19 1.89
C TRP A 613 -27.65 -13.92 3.06
N GLY A 614 -27.05 -13.90 4.25
CA GLY A 614 -27.68 -14.37 5.48
C GLY A 614 -28.89 -13.53 5.92
N GLY A 615 -29.17 -12.41 5.26
CA GLY A 615 -30.39 -11.60 5.45
C GLY A 615 -30.38 -10.66 6.65
N ILE A 616 -29.25 -10.51 7.37
CA ILE A 616 -29.20 -9.88 8.70
C ILE A 616 -28.59 -8.47 8.71
N HIS A 617 -27.84 -8.08 7.68
CA HIS A 617 -27.26 -6.74 7.52
C HIS A 617 -27.49 -6.20 6.09
N PRO A 618 -27.91 -4.94 5.91
CA PRO A 618 -27.86 -4.23 4.62
C PRO A 618 -26.44 -3.70 4.30
N PRO A 619 -26.17 -3.26 3.05
CA PRO A 619 -24.89 -2.66 2.64
C PRO A 619 -24.38 -1.53 3.55
N VAL A 620 -25.25 -0.65 4.04
CA VAL A 620 -24.89 0.47 4.93
C VAL A 620 -24.37 0.04 6.30
N ASP A 621 -24.66 -1.20 6.74
CA ASP A 621 -24.02 -1.74 7.93
C ASP A 621 -22.60 -2.26 7.61
N ASP A 622 -22.31 -2.70 6.38
CA ASP A 622 -21.04 -3.35 6.03
C ASP A 622 -19.88 -2.37 5.82
N ILE A 623 -20.01 -1.50 4.81
CA ILE A 623 -18.87 -0.73 4.28
C ILE A 623 -18.22 0.18 5.35
N PRO A 624 -18.97 0.93 6.19
CA PRO A 624 -18.35 1.71 7.25
C PRO A 624 -17.63 0.83 8.27
N GLY A 625 -18.11 -0.41 8.48
CA GLY A 625 -17.43 -1.40 9.31
C GLY A 625 -16.07 -1.82 8.76
N ARG A 626 -15.96 -2.00 7.44
CA ARG A 626 -14.68 -2.30 6.77
C ARG A 626 -13.75 -1.08 6.77
N ILE A 627 -14.24 0.12 6.46
CA ILE A 627 -13.45 1.37 6.49
C ILE A 627 -12.85 1.63 7.88
N ILE A 628 -13.63 1.40 8.94
CA ILE A 628 -13.14 1.47 10.33
C ILE A 628 -12.13 0.35 10.60
N GLY A 629 -12.39 -0.87 10.14
CA GLY A 629 -11.46 -1.99 10.30
C GLY A 629 -10.09 -1.75 9.66
N GLN A 630 -10.04 -1.01 8.54
CA GLN A 630 -8.81 -0.59 7.86
C GLN A 630 -7.93 0.36 8.69
N GLN A 631 -8.51 1.07 9.67
CA GLN A 631 -7.81 1.97 10.59
C GLN A 631 -7.38 1.23 11.86
N LEU A 632 -8.33 0.50 12.48
CA LEU A 632 -8.11 -0.25 13.73
C LEU A 632 -6.98 -1.29 13.65
N GLY A 633 -6.82 -1.95 12.50
CA GLY A 633 -5.80 -3.00 12.35
C GLY A 633 -4.38 -2.45 12.46
N PRO A 634 -3.98 -1.47 11.63
CA PRO A 634 -2.72 -0.75 11.76
C PRO A 634 -2.54 -0.05 13.13
N GLU A 635 -3.58 0.59 13.67
CA GLU A 635 -3.54 1.24 15.00
C GLU A 635 -3.10 0.25 16.09
N ALA A 636 -3.79 -0.90 16.19
CA ALA A 636 -3.46 -1.94 17.16
C ALA A 636 -2.11 -2.62 16.86
N PHE A 637 -1.74 -2.78 15.59
CA PHE A 637 -0.45 -3.36 15.19
C PHE A 637 0.75 -2.54 15.64
N TYR A 638 0.75 -1.24 15.32
CA TYR A 638 1.86 -0.35 15.68
C TYR A 638 1.88 -0.05 17.19
N TYR A 639 0.72 0.02 17.85
CA TYR A 639 0.66 0.14 19.30
C TYR A 639 1.20 -1.11 20.01
N ALA A 640 0.91 -2.32 19.52
CA ALA A 640 1.49 -3.56 20.05
C ALA A 640 3.02 -3.61 19.82
N ARG A 641 3.51 -3.17 18.64
CA ARG A 641 4.95 -3.17 18.30
C ARG A 641 5.80 -2.40 19.32
N GLN A 642 5.29 -1.29 19.88
CA GLN A 642 5.95 -0.47 20.91
C GLN A 642 6.27 -1.23 22.22
N TYR A 643 5.64 -2.38 22.46
CA TYR A 643 5.96 -3.24 23.60
C TYR A 643 6.98 -4.32 23.26
N PHE A 644 7.15 -4.66 21.98
CA PHE A 644 7.93 -5.82 21.53
C PHE A 644 9.41 -5.52 21.30
N TYR A 645 9.73 -4.26 21.00
CA TYR A 645 11.03 -3.74 20.63
C TYR A 645 11.21 -2.37 21.29
N ARG A 646 12.44 -1.97 21.57
CA ARG A 646 12.75 -0.60 22.04
C ARG A 646 13.27 0.26 20.90
N ASP A 647 13.08 1.56 21.11
CA ASP A 647 13.74 2.69 20.45
C ASP A 647 14.34 3.45 21.64
N GLN A 648 15.62 3.17 21.98
CA GLN A 648 16.18 3.61 23.27
C GLN A 648 16.78 5.03 23.22
N ASP A 649 17.23 5.49 22.06
CA ASP A 649 17.72 6.86 21.86
C ASP A 649 16.68 7.86 21.31
N ASN A 650 15.54 7.38 20.80
CA ASN A 650 14.39 8.14 20.29
C ASN A 650 14.62 8.77 18.89
N ASP A 651 15.36 8.10 18.01
CA ASP A 651 15.54 8.52 16.62
C ASP A 651 14.40 8.08 15.66
N GLY A 652 13.62 7.08 16.06
CA GLY A 652 12.46 6.56 15.33
C GLY A 652 12.63 5.14 14.78
N TYR A 653 13.82 4.56 14.86
CA TYR A 653 14.09 3.15 14.57
C TYR A 653 13.98 2.31 15.83
N PHE A 654 13.67 1.02 15.65
CA PHE A 654 13.66 0.07 16.75
C PHE A 654 14.90 -0.81 16.68
N SER A 655 15.46 -1.21 17.82
CA SER A 655 16.45 -2.28 18.09
C SER A 655 16.48 -3.58 17.24
N TYR A 656 15.53 -3.83 16.33
CA TYR A 656 15.60 -4.91 15.31
C TYR A 656 15.92 -4.42 13.88
N GLU A 657 15.88 -3.12 13.68
CA GLU A 657 16.19 -2.34 12.46
C GLU A 657 17.47 -1.52 12.70
N ASP A 658 17.64 -1.02 13.92
CA ASP A 658 18.83 -0.30 14.38
C ASP A 658 19.96 -1.24 14.84
N CYS A 659 21.18 -0.95 14.40
CA CYS A 659 22.40 -1.65 14.73
C CYS A 659 23.17 -1.07 15.94
N ASP A 660 22.82 0.13 16.44
CA ASP A 660 23.29 0.74 17.70
C ASP A 660 22.21 1.62 18.37
N ASP A 661 21.10 1.01 18.83
CA ASP A 661 19.91 1.60 19.53
C ASP A 661 20.20 2.52 20.75
N ASP A 662 21.47 2.71 21.12
CA ASP A 662 21.96 3.70 22.09
C ASP A 662 22.49 5.01 21.43
N ASN A 663 22.44 5.14 20.08
CA ASN A 663 23.12 6.17 19.30
C ASN A 663 22.42 6.59 17.97
N ALA A 664 21.49 7.54 18.08
CA ALA A 664 20.65 8.23 17.07
C ALA A 664 21.32 8.85 15.82
N THR A 665 22.57 8.49 15.52
CA THR A 665 23.28 8.80 14.26
C THR A 665 23.69 7.54 13.48
N ILE A 666 23.40 6.35 14.00
CA ILE A 666 23.56 5.05 13.37
C ILE A 666 22.14 4.48 13.28
N ASN A 667 21.61 4.31 12.07
CA ASN A 667 20.26 3.79 11.81
C ASN A 667 20.03 3.58 10.30
N PRO A 668 19.00 2.83 9.88
CA PRO A 668 18.67 2.57 8.47
C PRO A 668 18.52 3.75 7.48
N GLU A 669 18.46 5.00 7.94
CA GLU A 669 18.45 6.21 7.08
C GLU A 669 19.67 7.13 7.30
N ALA A 670 20.65 6.70 8.10
CA ALA A 670 21.90 7.40 8.26
C ALA A 670 22.70 7.39 6.94
N ALA A 671 23.69 8.30 6.84
CA ALA A 671 24.63 8.30 5.74
C ALA A 671 25.96 7.75 6.22
N GLU A 672 26.48 6.76 5.50
CA GLU A 672 27.82 6.20 5.71
C GLU A 672 28.90 7.28 5.83
N ILE A 673 29.71 7.18 6.89
CA ILE A 673 30.89 8.01 7.13
C ILE A 673 32.11 7.12 7.33
N CYS A 674 33.26 7.57 6.82
CA CYS A 674 34.52 6.80 6.82
C CYS A 674 35.12 6.67 8.23
N ASP A 675 34.53 5.83 9.08
CA ASP A 675 34.92 5.59 10.47
C ASP A 675 35.02 4.09 10.84
N GLY A 676 34.67 3.18 9.92
CA GLY A 676 34.73 1.73 10.12
C GLY A 676 33.53 1.13 10.84
N ILE A 677 32.42 1.86 10.90
CA ILE A 677 31.11 1.41 11.38
C ILE A 677 30.15 1.29 10.17
N ASP A 678 29.20 0.37 10.27
CA ASP A 678 28.02 0.27 9.40
C ASP A 678 27.01 1.27 9.99
N ASN A 679 26.97 2.50 9.47
CA ASN A 679 26.14 3.59 10.01
C ASN A 679 24.70 3.46 9.52
N ASP A 680 24.50 3.08 8.25
CA ASP A 680 23.17 2.91 7.65
C ASP A 680 22.55 1.52 7.89
N CYS A 681 23.20 0.69 8.71
CA CYS A 681 22.79 -0.65 9.12
C CYS A 681 22.48 -1.61 7.95
N ASN A 682 23.02 -1.37 6.75
CA ASN A 682 22.74 -2.16 5.56
C ASN A 682 23.52 -3.49 5.48
N GLY A 683 24.52 -3.67 6.36
CA GLY A 683 25.38 -4.85 6.43
C GLY A 683 26.74 -4.71 5.73
N PHE A 684 27.04 -3.53 5.18
CA PHE A 684 28.31 -3.15 4.57
C PHE A 684 28.91 -1.96 5.34
N ILE A 685 30.23 -1.93 5.51
CA ILE A 685 30.94 -0.90 6.28
C ILE A 685 31.63 0.07 5.32
N ASP A 686 31.50 1.38 5.57
CA ASP A 686 32.07 2.49 4.79
C ASP A 686 31.63 2.46 3.31
N ASP A 687 30.40 2.01 3.03
CA ASP A 687 29.87 1.77 1.68
C ASP A 687 29.24 3.03 1.04
N ASN A 688 29.07 3.04 -0.28
CA ASN A 688 28.63 4.23 -1.05
C ASN A 688 29.48 5.53 -0.89
N ILE A 689 30.60 5.51 -0.16
CA ILE A 689 31.57 6.61 -0.02
C ILE A 689 32.59 6.61 -1.19
N ALA A 690 33.13 7.79 -1.52
CA ALA A 690 34.25 7.91 -2.46
C ALA A 690 35.52 7.22 -1.93
N ILE A 691 36.09 6.31 -2.73
CA ILE A 691 37.37 5.64 -2.46
C ILE A 691 38.50 6.40 -3.15
N TYR A 692 39.57 6.64 -2.40
CA TYR A 692 40.82 7.26 -2.83
C TYR A 692 41.94 6.22 -2.82
N THR A 693 42.69 6.16 -3.92
CA THR A 693 43.87 5.29 -4.05
C THR A 693 45.13 6.11 -3.79
N TYR A 694 46.00 5.62 -2.91
CA TYR A 694 47.30 6.23 -2.61
C TYR A 694 48.46 5.24 -2.76
N PHE A 695 49.63 5.75 -3.11
CA PHE A 695 50.86 5.00 -3.37
C PHE A 695 51.90 5.35 -2.28
N PRO A 696 52.70 4.40 -1.79
CA PRO A 696 53.68 4.69 -0.75
C PRO A 696 54.77 5.61 -1.29
N ASP A 697 55.27 6.47 -0.40
CA ASP A 697 56.40 7.40 -0.57
C ASP A 697 57.38 7.10 0.57
N ALA A 698 58.31 6.17 0.32
CA ALA A 698 59.15 5.56 1.34
C ALA A 698 60.48 6.30 1.58
N ASP A 699 60.91 7.17 0.67
CA ASP A 699 62.06 8.05 0.86
C ASP A 699 61.70 9.53 1.17
N GLY A 700 60.47 9.95 0.88
CA GLY A 700 59.88 11.22 1.31
C GLY A 700 60.00 12.37 0.33
N ASP A 701 60.08 12.10 -0.98
CA ASP A 701 60.28 13.11 -2.02
C ASP A 701 58.97 13.69 -2.63
N GLY A 702 57.85 13.00 -2.44
CA GLY A 702 56.52 13.40 -2.90
C GLY A 702 55.96 12.64 -4.11
N PHE A 703 56.71 11.69 -4.67
CA PHE A 703 56.25 10.71 -5.65
C PHE A 703 56.04 9.34 -4.99
N GLY A 704 55.36 8.40 -5.66
CA GLY A 704 55.04 7.10 -5.07
C GLY A 704 55.10 5.91 -6.02
N ASP A 705 55.31 4.72 -5.44
CA ASP A 705 55.52 3.46 -6.16
C ASP A 705 54.24 2.92 -6.84
N ALA A 706 54.26 2.85 -8.17
CA ALA A 706 53.17 2.24 -8.95
C ALA A 706 52.96 0.74 -8.69
N ALA A 707 53.93 0.01 -8.13
CA ALA A 707 53.82 -1.43 -7.88
C ALA A 707 52.99 -1.77 -6.62
N THR A 708 52.73 -0.81 -5.73
CA THR A 708 51.90 -1.01 -4.54
C THR A 708 50.96 0.16 -4.28
N ALA A 709 49.70 -0.12 -4.02
CA ALA A 709 48.68 0.89 -3.72
C ALA A 709 47.81 0.46 -2.55
N ILE A 710 47.22 1.45 -1.86
CA ILE A 710 46.15 1.25 -0.88
C ILE A 710 44.91 2.04 -1.29
N ASP A 711 43.75 1.42 -1.12
CA ASP A 711 42.46 2.06 -1.28
C ASP A 711 41.89 2.42 0.11
N THR A 712 41.35 3.63 0.26
CA THR A 712 40.73 4.11 1.51
C THR A 712 39.66 5.16 1.23
N CYS A 713 38.63 5.24 2.07
CA CYS A 713 37.62 6.30 2.02
C CYS A 713 38.12 7.66 2.57
N LEU A 714 39.35 7.73 3.10
CA LEU A 714 39.95 8.96 3.61
C LEU A 714 40.45 9.85 2.46
N ALA A 715 39.87 11.04 2.30
CA ALA A 715 40.25 12.02 1.26
C ALA A 715 41.63 12.70 1.45
N ALA A 716 42.43 12.26 2.42
CA ALA A 716 43.79 12.75 2.64
C ALA A 716 44.75 11.56 2.70
N PRO A 717 45.92 11.63 2.03
CA PRO A 717 46.87 10.54 2.00
C PRO A 717 47.34 10.15 3.41
N PRO A 718 47.37 8.84 3.74
CA PRO A 718 48.00 8.35 4.96
C PRO A 718 49.48 8.76 5.04
N THR A 719 50.04 8.82 6.26
CA THR A 719 51.45 9.21 6.45
C THR A 719 52.39 8.21 5.78
N GLY A 720 53.23 8.69 4.85
CA GLY A 720 54.11 7.87 4.01
C GLY A 720 53.47 7.39 2.71
N PHE A 721 52.42 8.08 2.24
CA PHE A 721 51.76 7.84 0.96
C PHE A 721 51.46 9.18 0.25
N VAL A 722 51.30 9.13 -1.07
CA VAL A 722 50.96 10.25 -1.95
C VAL A 722 49.89 9.85 -3.00
N ASP A 723 49.33 10.83 -3.70
CA ASP A 723 48.22 10.69 -4.66
C ASP A 723 48.64 10.40 -6.11
N ASN A 724 49.91 10.09 -6.34
CA ASN A 724 50.48 9.85 -7.66
C ASN A 724 51.41 8.61 -7.65
N SER A 725 51.58 7.99 -8.81
CA SER A 725 52.31 6.72 -9.00
C SER A 725 53.49 6.88 -9.97
N LEU A 726 54.23 7.98 -9.85
CA LEU A 726 55.21 8.41 -10.86
C LEU A 726 56.66 8.11 -10.45
N ASP A 727 56.90 7.45 -9.33
CA ASP A 727 58.24 7.10 -8.87
C ASP A 727 58.76 5.85 -9.59
N CYS A 728 60.00 5.91 -10.10
CA CYS A 728 60.67 4.77 -10.71
C CYS A 728 61.61 4.00 -9.75
N ASN A 729 61.93 4.56 -8.57
CA ASN A 729 62.62 3.89 -7.47
C ASN A 729 62.39 4.57 -6.09
N ASP A 730 61.25 4.27 -5.45
CA ASP A 730 60.77 4.64 -4.09
C ASP A 730 61.74 4.40 -2.89
N GLY A 731 62.97 4.00 -3.16
CA GLY A 731 64.06 3.93 -2.18
C GLY A 731 65.19 4.96 -2.39
N ASP A 732 65.07 5.87 -3.35
CA ASP A 732 66.09 6.86 -3.70
C ASP A 732 65.49 8.18 -4.26
N ALA A 733 65.26 9.14 -3.36
CA ALA A 733 64.76 10.51 -3.57
C ALA A 733 65.54 11.39 -4.58
N SER A 734 66.47 10.80 -5.34
CA SER A 734 67.14 11.41 -6.49
C SER A 734 66.66 10.87 -7.84
N LEU A 735 65.72 9.92 -7.85
CA LEU A 735 65.19 9.24 -9.04
C LEU A 735 63.66 9.43 -9.15
N ASN A 736 63.24 10.60 -9.60
CA ASN A 736 61.83 11.00 -9.68
C ASN A 736 61.58 12.01 -10.83
N PRO A 737 60.32 12.26 -11.24
CA PRO A 737 59.97 13.16 -12.35
C PRO A 737 60.48 14.61 -12.29
N ASN A 738 61.05 15.06 -11.16
CA ASN A 738 61.64 16.39 -11.00
C ASN A 738 63.18 16.36 -10.91
N ALA A 739 63.81 15.20 -11.01
CA ALA A 739 65.26 15.06 -10.97
C ALA A 739 65.95 15.65 -12.22
N VAL A 740 67.27 15.70 -12.20
CA VAL A 740 68.09 16.22 -13.31
C VAL A 740 69.14 15.18 -13.66
N GLU A 741 69.08 14.71 -14.90
CA GLU A 741 69.99 13.73 -15.51
C GLU A 741 71.47 14.01 -15.23
N ALA A 742 72.19 12.99 -14.77
CA ALA A 742 73.63 12.96 -14.57
C ALA A 742 74.27 11.84 -15.43
N CYS A 743 75.48 12.06 -15.98
CA CYS A 743 76.12 11.06 -16.85
C CYS A 743 76.69 9.90 -16.02
N ASP A 744 75.83 8.99 -15.59
CA ASP A 744 76.16 7.82 -14.78
C ASP A 744 75.48 6.51 -15.23
N GLY A 745 74.59 6.58 -16.23
CA GLY A 745 73.93 5.42 -16.83
C GLY A 745 72.62 5.03 -16.16
N ILE A 746 71.98 5.96 -15.44
CA ILE A 746 70.68 5.81 -14.79
C ILE A 746 69.69 6.83 -15.39
N ASP A 747 68.42 6.42 -15.54
CA ASP A 747 67.29 7.30 -15.83
C ASP A 747 66.91 7.97 -14.51
N ASN A 748 67.30 9.24 -14.31
CA ASN A 748 67.09 9.96 -13.07
C ASN A 748 65.72 10.62 -13.03
N ASP A 749 65.27 11.20 -14.15
CA ASP A 749 63.98 11.92 -14.22
C ASP A 749 62.75 10.99 -14.48
N CYS A 750 62.95 9.68 -14.47
CA CYS A 750 61.93 8.65 -14.69
C CYS A 750 61.16 8.78 -16.02
N ASN A 751 61.70 9.48 -17.03
CA ASN A 751 61.01 9.70 -18.31
C ASN A 751 61.02 8.46 -19.24
N GLY A 752 61.83 7.45 -18.94
CA GLY A 752 62.02 6.24 -19.75
C GLY A 752 63.26 6.28 -20.66
N THR A 753 64.16 7.24 -20.50
CA THR A 753 65.43 7.36 -21.23
C THR A 753 66.59 7.67 -20.30
N ILE A 754 67.81 7.24 -20.65
CA ILE A 754 69.00 7.27 -19.77
C ILE A 754 69.98 8.34 -20.27
N ASP A 755 70.57 9.11 -19.34
CA ASP A 755 71.55 10.17 -19.55
C ASP A 755 71.08 11.27 -20.54
N ASN A 756 69.77 11.54 -20.63
CA ASN A 756 69.23 12.36 -21.70
C ASN A 756 69.52 13.87 -21.51
N GLY A 757 69.95 14.53 -22.59
CA GLY A 757 70.26 15.97 -22.57
C GLY A 757 71.67 16.32 -22.09
N ILE A 758 72.56 15.34 -21.85
CA ILE A 758 73.93 15.57 -21.41
C ILE A 758 74.93 15.55 -22.61
N PRO A 759 75.93 16.46 -22.67
CA PRO A 759 76.89 16.49 -23.78
C PRO A 759 77.88 15.30 -23.82
N LEU A 760 78.13 14.77 -25.02
CA LEU A 760 79.16 13.76 -25.32
C LEU A 760 80.34 14.39 -26.12
N TYR A 761 81.53 13.81 -26.01
CA TYR A 761 82.78 14.22 -26.65
C TYR A 761 83.48 13.04 -27.34
N SER A 762 84.18 13.29 -28.46
CA SER A 762 84.79 12.25 -29.32
C SER A 762 86.26 12.55 -29.66
N TYR A 763 87.13 11.53 -29.70
CA TYR A 763 88.59 11.68 -29.92
C TYR A 763 89.20 10.67 -30.92
N PHE A 764 90.27 11.05 -31.64
CA PHE A 764 90.73 10.41 -32.90
C PHE A 764 92.26 10.19 -32.96
N LEU A 765 92.76 9.16 -33.66
CA LEU A 765 94.18 8.72 -33.62
C LEU A 765 95.08 9.45 -34.64
N ASP A 766 96.21 10.05 -34.21
CA ASP A 766 97.23 10.72 -35.06
C ASP A 766 98.46 9.80 -35.25
N GLN A 767 98.77 9.37 -36.48
CA GLN A 767 99.81 8.36 -36.75
C GLN A 767 101.03 8.90 -37.51
N ASP A 768 100.86 9.88 -38.38
CA ASP A 768 101.95 10.49 -39.18
C ASP A 768 102.65 11.67 -38.45
N GLY A 769 101.98 12.27 -37.46
CA GLY A 769 102.57 13.14 -36.44
C GLY A 769 102.59 14.63 -36.79
N ASP A 770 101.70 15.08 -37.66
CA ASP A 770 101.55 16.50 -38.03
C ASP A 770 100.67 17.31 -37.05
N GLY A 771 99.84 16.62 -36.25
CA GLY A 771 98.96 17.19 -35.22
C GLY A 771 97.45 17.01 -35.47
N PHE A 772 97.04 16.36 -36.56
CA PHE A 772 95.63 16.04 -36.86
C PHE A 772 95.35 14.53 -36.78
N GLY A 773 94.15 14.15 -36.33
CA GLY A 773 93.77 12.74 -36.13
C GLY A 773 93.01 12.12 -37.31
N GLY A 774 93.24 10.84 -37.59
CA GLY A 774 92.56 10.07 -38.63
C GLY A 774 91.20 9.48 -38.22
N VAL A 775 90.21 9.58 -39.11
CA VAL A 775 88.79 9.21 -38.87
C VAL A 775 88.51 7.73 -38.58
N ALA A 776 89.47 6.82 -38.80
CA ALA A 776 89.21 5.37 -38.82
C ALA A 776 89.10 4.69 -37.45
N GLN A 777 89.49 5.35 -36.36
CA GLN A 777 89.39 4.84 -34.98
C GLN A 777 89.02 5.97 -34.02
N VAL A 778 87.74 6.01 -33.60
CA VAL A 778 87.18 7.00 -32.66
C VAL A 778 86.83 6.36 -31.31
N ILE A 779 86.76 7.18 -30.26
CA ILE A 779 86.15 6.85 -28.97
C ILE A 779 85.25 8.00 -28.50
N ASP A 780 84.03 7.67 -28.06
CA ASP A 780 83.03 8.61 -27.53
C ASP A 780 82.91 8.50 -26.00
N THR A 781 82.73 9.63 -25.30
CA THR A 781 82.63 9.71 -23.83
C THR A 781 82.07 11.05 -23.36
N CYS A 782 81.36 11.12 -22.23
CA CYS A 782 80.99 12.40 -21.58
C CYS A 782 82.17 13.10 -20.85
N LEU A 783 83.41 12.64 -21.05
CA LEU A 783 84.63 13.21 -20.45
C LEU A 783 85.37 14.17 -21.39
N ALA A 784 85.55 15.42 -20.96
CA ALA A 784 85.94 16.54 -21.82
C ALA A 784 87.47 16.76 -22.08
N THR A 785 88.33 15.74 -21.99
CA THR A 785 89.78 15.89 -22.35
C THR A 785 90.36 14.67 -23.08
N PRO A 786 91.18 14.85 -24.15
CA PRO A 786 91.68 13.77 -25.01
C PRO A 786 92.74 12.86 -24.34
N PRO A 787 92.75 11.54 -24.62
CA PRO A 787 93.82 10.62 -24.20
C PRO A 787 95.15 10.76 -24.96
N ASP A 788 96.26 10.36 -24.33
CA ASP A 788 97.60 10.37 -24.95
C ASP A 788 97.65 9.54 -26.26
N GLY A 789 98.12 10.18 -27.35
CA GLY A 789 98.21 9.57 -28.69
C GLY A 789 96.99 9.80 -29.57
N TYR A 790 95.97 10.52 -29.08
CA TYR A 790 94.79 10.92 -29.84
C TYR A 790 94.72 12.45 -29.91
N ALA A 791 94.36 12.97 -31.08
CA ALA A 791 94.00 14.36 -31.30
C ALA A 791 92.53 14.61 -30.88
N ASP A 792 92.22 15.87 -30.58
CA ASP A 792 90.86 16.33 -30.30
C ASP A 792 90.01 16.60 -31.57
N ASN A 793 90.53 16.20 -32.73
CA ASN A 793 89.99 16.48 -34.05
C ASN A 793 90.26 15.30 -35.00
N ALA A 794 89.35 15.11 -35.97
CA ALA A 794 89.35 14.01 -36.94
C ALA A 794 89.79 14.48 -38.34
N GLN A 795 90.77 15.38 -38.37
CA GLN A 795 91.03 16.28 -39.49
C GLN A 795 92.14 15.81 -40.46
N ASP A 796 92.62 14.57 -40.32
CA ASP A 796 93.46 13.93 -41.32
C ASP A 796 92.68 12.87 -42.12
N CYS A 797 92.48 13.10 -43.42
CA CYS A 797 91.85 12.15 -44.33
C CYS A 797 92.86 11.18 -45.00
N ASN A 798 94.16 11.42 -44.86
CA ASN A 798 95.23 10.61 -45.43
C ASN A 798 96.50 10.63 -44.54
N ASP A 799 96.37 10.00 -43.37
CA ASP A 799 97.32 9.72 -42.25
C ASP A 799 98.61 8.95 -42.62
N ASN A 800 99.15 9.29 -43.80
CA ASN A 800 100.40 8.85 -44.43
C ASN A 800 100.98 9.94 -45.37
N ASN A 801 100.35 11.12 -45.53
CA ASN A 801 100.71 12.13 -46.52
C ASN A 801 100.56 13.59 -45.99
N PRO A 802 101.64 14.23 -45.53
CA PRO A 802 101.60 15.52 -44.81
C PRO A 802 101.44 16.76 -45.73
N ASN A 803 100.71 16.63 -46.85
CA ASN A 803 100.20 17.76 -47.65
C ASN A 803 98.70 17.62 -47.94
N VAL A 804 98.04 16.62 -47.33
CA VAL A 804 96.63 16.30 -47.51
C VAL A 804 96.05 16.16 -46.11
N TYR A 805 95.60 17.29 -45.54
CA TYR A 805 95.13 17.46 -44.15
C TYR A 805 94.22 18.70 -44.06
N ASN A 806 93.39 18.81 -43.01
CA ASN A 806 92.39 19.89 -42.93
C ASN A 806 92.99 21.31 -42.93
N GLY A 807 92.66 22.09 -43.97
CA GLY A 807 93.12 23.48 -44.15
C GLY A 807 94.38 23.68 -45.02
N ALA A 808 94.75 22.72 -45.87
CA ALA A 808 95.65 22.97 -47.00
C ALA A 808 94.99 23.85 -48.09
N PRO A 809 95.73 24.43 -49.08
CA PRO A 809 95.14 25.28 -50.12
C PRO A 809 94.79 24.53 -51.41
N GLU A 810 93.54 24.71 -51.87
CA GLU A 810 92.95 24.01 -53.03
C GLU A 810 93.34 24.49 -54.45
N LEU A 811 93.12 23.60 -55.43
CA LEU A 811 93.42 23.78 -56.86
C LEU A 811 92.37 23.07 -57.74
N CYS A 812 92.01 23.65 -58.90
CA CYS A 812 91.05 23.03 -59.82
C CYS A 812 91.67 21.92 -60.70
N ASP A 813 91.96 20.74 -60.13
CA ASP A 813 92.61 19.64 -60.86
C ASP A 813 92.05 18.22 -60.66
N GLY A 814 91.00 18.06 -59.86
CA GLY A 814 90.29 16.81 -59.61
C GLY A 814 90.73 16.09 -58.32
N LEU A 815 91.31 16.80 -57.36
CA LEU A 815 91.80 16.26 -56.08
C LEU A 815 91.31 17.11 -54.88
N ASP A 816 91.07 16.43 -53.77
CA ASP A 816 90.78 17.02 -52.44
C ASP A 816 92.13 17.10 -51.70
N ASN A 817 92.67 18.30 -51.53
CA ASN A 817 93.99 18.52 -50.93
C ASN A 817 93.88 19.00 -49.48
N ASP A 818 92.80 19.66 -49.10
CA ASP A 818 92.52 20.09 -47.73
C ASP A 818 91.71 19.06 -46.92
N CYS A 819 91.51 17.84 -47.42
CA CYS A 819 90.85 16.75 -46.70
C CYS A 819 89.41 17.03 -46.24
N ASN A 820 88.73 18.05 -46.77
CA ASN A 820 87.33 18.31 -46.40
C ASN A 820 86.33 17.40 -47.13
N GLY A 821 86.80 16.53 -48.02
CA GLY A 821 86.01 15.58 -48.81
C GLY A 821 85.57 16.14 -50.17
N ALA A 822 85.77 17.44 -50.42
CA ALA A 822 85.42 18.09 -51.67
C ALA A 822 86.65 18.32 -52.54
N ILE A 823 86.62 17.70 -53.72
CA ILE A 823 87.60 17.91 -54.78
C ILE A 823 87.46 19.36 -55.30
N ASP A 824 88.57 20.09 -55.36
CA ASP A 824 88.70 21.44 -55.92
C ASP A 824 87.88 22.55 -55.20
N ASP A 825 87.64 22.46 -53.89
CA ASP A 825 86.87 23.49 -53.17
C ASP A 825 87.67 24.80 -52.93
N GLY A 826 87.16 25.74 -52.13
CA GLY A 826 87.75 27.09 -51.97
C GLY A 826 87.70 27.98 -53.23
N LEU A 827 87.25 27.40 -54.36
CA LEU A 827 86.89 28.06 -55.59
C LEU A 827 85.40 28.44 -55.56
N ALA A 828 84.99 29.40 -56.39
CA ALA A 828 83.59 29.84 -56.42
C ALA A 828 82.74 28.90 -57.28
N PHE A 829 81.89 28.09 -56.63
CA PHE A 829 80.83 27.31 -57.27
C PHE A 829 79.50 28.09 -57.27
N THR A 830 78.67 27.85 -58.28
CA THR A 830 77.30 28.37 -58.38
C THR A 830 76.32 27.23 -58.63
N THR A 831 75.26 27.20 -57.83
CA THR A 831 74.17 26.22 -57.84
C THR A 831 73.06 26.64 -58.80
N TYR A 832 72.45 25.67 -59.49
CA TYR A 832 71.26 25.86 -60.33
C TYR A 832 70.32 24.65 -60.21
N PHE A 833 69.00 24.87 -60.27
CA PHE A 833 67.94 23.92 -59.90
C PHE A 833 67.12 23.49 -61.12
N PHE A 834 66.80 22.21 -61.27
CA PHE A 834 66.04 21.72 -62.43
C PHE A 834 64.60 22.25 -62.36
N ASP A 835 64.11 22.81 -63.46
CA ASP A 835 62.76 23.42 -63.59
C ASP A 835 62.01 22.57 -64.62
N ALA A 836 61.15 21.66 -64.15
CA ALA A 836 60.61 20.58 -64.97
C ALA A 836 59.31 20.93 -65.69
N ASP A 837 58.48 21.80 -65.11
CA ASP A 837 57.20 22.21 -65.68
C ASP A 837 57.21 23.61 -66.32
N GLY A 838 58.23 24.44 -66.02
CA GLY A 838 58.58 25.65 -66.75
C GLY A 838 58.01 26.95 -66.19
N ASP A 839 57.58 26.98 -64.93
CA ASP A 839 57.03 28.18 -64.28
C ASP A 839 58.12 29.21 -63.88
N GLY A 840 59.37 28.75 -63.72
CA GLY A 840 60.54 29.55 -63.38
C GLY A 840 60.97 29.48 -61.91
N PHE A 841 60.47 28.52 -61.13
CA PHE A 841 61.07 28.01 -59.91
C PHE A 841 61.57 26.57 -60.17
N GLY A 842 62.76 26.23 -59.67
CA GLY A 842 63.27 24.86 -59.81
C GLY A 842 63.03 24.02 -58.55
N ASP A 843 62.98 22.70 -58.73
CA ASP A 843 63.02 21.73 -57.65
C ASP A 843 64.32 21.86 -56.85
N ALA A 844 64.18 22.12 -55.54
CA ALA A 844 65.28 22.20 -54.61
C ALA A 844 66.07 20.89 -54.50
N ASP A 845 65.43 19.75 -54.74
CA ASP A 845 66.02 18.40 -54.65
C ASP A 845 66.72 17.96 -55.95
N LEU A 846 66.60 18.72 -57.05
CA LEU A 846 67.23 18.44 -58.36
C LEU A 846 68.24 19.54 -58.79
N ALA A 847 69.12 19.93 -57.88
CA ALA A 847 70.18 20.91 -58.13
C ALA A 847 71.45 20.33 -58.81
N ILE A 848 72.23 21.19 -59.48
CA ILE A 848 73.65 20.95 -59.78
C ILE A 848 74.53 22.11 -59.30
N ASP A 849 75.70 21.76 -58.77
CA ASP A 849 76.78 22.69 -58.44
C ASP A 849 77.91 22.64 -59.48
N THR A 850 78.45 23.80 -59.84
CA THR A 850 79.60 23.89 -60.75
C THR A 850 80.45 25.13 -60.49
N CYS A 851 81.78 25.05 -60.63
CA CYS A 851 82.72 26.17 -60.55
C CYS A 851 82.67 27.09 -61.80
N LEU A 852 81.48 27.25 -62.40
CA LEU A 852 81.18 28.03 -63.59
C LEU A 852 80.03 29.00 -63.28
N ALA A 853 80.19 30.28 -63.62
CA ALA A 853 79.37 31.37 -63.08
C ALA A 853 78.09 31.73 -63.90
N ALA A 854 77.43 30.77 -64.57
CA ALA A 854 76.18 31.01 -65.31
C ALA A 854 75.34 29.72 -65.47
N PRO A 855 73.99 29.79 -65.51
CA PRO A 855 73.11 28.62 -65.51
C PRO A 855 73.25 27.75 -66.77
N PRO A 856 73.25 26.40 -66.63
CA PRO A 856 73.04 25.47 -67.73
C PRO A 856 71.60 25.51 -68.28
N ASP A 857 71.42 25.18 -69.56
CA ASP A 857 70.07 25.09 -70.18
C ASP A 857 69.20 24.04 -69.45
N GLY A 858 68.01 24.45 -69.01
CA GLY A 858 67.06 23.59 -68.27
C GLY A 858 67.16 23.67 -66.74
N TYR A 859 67.90 24.65 -66.21
CA TYR A 859 68.02 24.89 -64.77
C TYR A 859 67.80 26.38 -64.44
N ALA A 860 67.05 26.67 -63.38
CA ALA A 860 66.79 27.99 -62.81
C ALA A 860 67.78 28.35 -61.68
N ASP A 861 67.78 29.59 -61.19
CA ASP A 861 68.65 30.07 -60.09
C ASP A 861 67.93 30.25 -58.74
N ASN A 862 66.69 29.75 -58.63
CA ASN A 862 65.82 29.72 -57.46
C ASN A 862 65.25 28.31 -57.23
N ALA A 863 64.91 28.01 -55.96
CA ALA A 863 64.62 26.67 -55.45
C ALA A 863 63.40 26.67 -54.51
N GLN A 864 62.25 27.16 -54.98
CA GLN A 864 61.08 27.42 -54.12
C GLN A 864 59.78 26.81 -54.66
N ASP A 865 59.93 25.77 -55.48
CA ASP A 865 58.84 24.89 -55.84
C ASP A 865 58.66 23.80 -54.77
N CYS A 866 57.42 23.40 -54.50
CA CYS A 866 57.04 22.34 -53.57
C CYS A 866 56.30 21.17 -54.26
N ASP A 867 55.92 21.30 -55.54
CA ASP A 867 55.56 20.20 -56.42
C ASP A 867 55.90 20.57 -57.89
N ASP A 868 57.17 20.33 -58.30
CA ASP A 868 57.75 20.57 -59.66
C ASP A 868 57.05 19.79 -60.80
N GLY A 869 55.87 19.21 -60.54
CA GLY A 869 54.93 18.69 -61.52
C GLY A 869 53.62 19.48 -61.68
N ASP A 870 53.36 20.50 -60.85
CA ASP A 870 52.14 21.34 -60.88
C ASP A 870 52.40 22.82 -60.52
N ALA A 871 52.58 23.66 -61.54
CA ALA A 871 52.72 25.13 -61.51
C ALA A 871 51.58 25.94 -60.83
N THR A 872 50.73 25.30 -60.03
CA THR A 872 49.81 25.96 -59.09
C THR A 872 50.21 25.82 -57.63
N VAL A 873 51.22 25.00 -57.31
CA VAL A 873 51.67 24.68 -55.95
C VAL A 873 53.13 25.09 -55.75
N TYR A 874 53.36 26.37 -55.40
CA TYR A 874 54.68 26.93 -55.15
C TYR A 874 54.63 27.93 -53.99
N PHE A 875 55.80 28.23 -53.39
CA PHE A 875 55.85 29.04 -52.16
C PHE A 875 55.28 30.46 -52.36
N GLY A 876 54.08 30.71 -51.82
CA GLY A 876 53.35 31.97 -51.98
C GLY A 876 52.32 32.03 -53.12
N ALA A 877 51.79 30.90 -53.57
CA ALA A 877 50.56 30.83 -54.37
C ALA A 877 49.29 31.25 -53.56
N PRO A 878 48.07 31.27 -54.16
CA PRO A 878 46.81 31.51 -53.44
C PRO A 878 46.01 30.23 -53.14
N GLU A 879 45.39 30.14 -51.95
CA GLU A 879 44.62 28.97 -51.48
C GLU A 879 43.25 28.72 -52.14
N LEU A 880 42.80 27.46 -52.07
CA LEU A 880 41.52 26.91 -52.54
C LEU A 880 40.87 26.04 -51.43
N CYS A 881 39.53 25.92 -51.36
CA CYS A 881 38.82 25.03 -50.39
C CYS A 881 38.74 23.63 -51.02
N ASP A 882 39.89 22.96 -51.19
CA ASP A 882 40.01 21.67 -51.89
C ASP A 882 40.82 20.57 -51.16
N GLY A 883 41.39 20.88 -50.00
CA GLY A 883 42.11 19.96 -49.12
C GLY A 883 43.63 19.91 -49.36
N LEU A 884 44.19 20.87 -50.09
CA LEU A 884 45.63 21.02 -50.35
C LEU A 884 46.17 22.33 -49.75
N ASP A 885 47.48 22.39 -49.52
CA ASP A 885 48.21 23.60 -49.11
C ASP A 885 48.88 24.15 -50.38
N ASN A 886 48.18 25.03 -51.11
CA ASN A 886 48.65 25.46 -52.43
C ASN A 886 49.87 26.39 -52.32
N ASN A 887 49.96 27.18 -51.25
CA ASN A 887 51.02 28.17 -51.06
C ASN A 887 52.22 27.65 -50.25
N CYS A 888 52.15 26.41 -49.77
CA CYS A 888 53.17 25.67 -49.04
C CYS A 888 53.58 26.33 -47.71
N ASN A 889 52.62 26.92 -46.99
CA ASN A 889 52.85 27.50 -45.65
C ASN A 889 52.68 26.50 -44.50
N GLY A 890 52.18 25.29 -44.78
CA GLY A 890 51.89 24.24 -43.81
C GLY A 890 50.43 24.22 -43.31
N MET A 891 49.55 25.04 -43.88
CA MET A 891 48.11 25.08 -43.58
C MET A 891 47.29 24.84 -44.85
N ILE A 892 46.25 24.04 -44.71
CA ILE A 892 45.36 23.63 -45.80
C ILE A 892 44.11 24.52 -45.78
N ASP A 893 43.69 24.98 -46.96
CA ASP A 893 42.44 25.74 -47.21
C ASP A 893 42.30 27.06 -46.40
N ASP A 894 43.40 27.77 -46.13
CA ASP A 894 43.39 28.98 -45.29
C ASP A 894 42.96 30.28 -46.02
N GLU A 895 42.53 31.30 -45.27
CA GLU A 895 41.96 32.58 -45.77
C GLU A 895 40.62 32.56 -46.56
N LEU A 896 39.78 31.52 -46.45
CA LEU A 896 38.54 31.34 -47.24
C LEU A 896 37.21 31.67 -46.50
N PRO A 897 36.13 32.05 -47.22
CA PRO A 897 34.85 32.50 -46.62
C PRO A 897 33.90 31.36 -46.19
N LEU A 898 33.06 31.61 -45.17
CA LEU A 898 32.16 30.64 -44.52
C LEU A 898 30.66 30.90 -44.78
N ALA A 899 29.83 29.86 -44.65
CA ALA A 899 28.36 29.86 -44.76
C ALA A 899 27.68 29.10 -43.59
N SER A 900 26.47 29.52 -43.19
CA SER A 900 25.80 29.13 -41.94
C SER A 900 24.56 28.22 -42.12
N TYR A 901 24.34 27.26 -41.21
CA TYR A 901 23.18 26.35 -41.17
C TYR A 901 22.66 26.11 -39.75
N PHE A 902 21.38 25.76 -39.55
CA PHE A 902 20.74 25.59 -38.23
C PHE A 902 20.35 24.13 -37.95
N PRO A 903 20.47 23.62 -36.70
CA PRO A 903 20.08 22.26 -36.35
C PRO A 903 18.55 22.10 -36.35
N ASP A 904 18.10 20.88 -36.63
CA ASP A 904 16.71 20.41 -36.64
C ASP A 904 16.69 19.20 -35.69
N VAL A 905 16.38 19.43 -34.41
CA VAL A 905 16.73 18.52 -33.30
C VAL A 905 15.69 17.42 -33.09
N ASP A 906 14.41 17.74 -33.25
CA ASP A 906 13.33 16.74 -33.18
C ASP A 906 12.88 16.19 -34.55
N GLY A 907 13.35 16.79 -35.65
CA GLY A 907 13.25 16.23 -37.00
C GLY A 907 11.99 16.61 -37.76
N ASP A 908 11.30 17.69 -37.37
CA ASP A 908 10.08 18.16 -38.03
C ASP A 908 10.35 18.99 -39.32
N GLY A 909 11.58 19.50 -39.50
CA GLY A 909 12.03 20.25 -40.67
C GLY A 909 12.18 21.77 -40.49
N PHE A 910 11.90 22.28 -39.29
CA PHE A 910 12.25 23.64 -38.87
C PHE A 910 13.47 23.57 -37.92
N GLY A 911 14.24 24.67 -37.81
CA GLY A 911 15.47 24.67 -37.00
C GLY A 911 15.58 25.83 -36.02
N ASP A 912 16.35 25.63 -34.94
CA ASP A 912 16.57 26.66 -33.91
C ASP A 912 17.48 27.79 -34.41
N ALA A 913 16.92 29.00 -34.44
CA ALA A 913 17.62 30.26 -34.70
C ALA A 913 18.80 30.52 -33.73
N GLY A 914 18.86 29.83 -32.59
CA GLY A 914 19.86 29.97 -31.53
C GLY A 914 21.20 29.26 -31.73
N LEU A 915 21.30 28.26 -32.63
CA LEU A 915 22.42 27.29 -32.64
C LEU A 915 23.11 27.06 -34.01
N GLY A 916 23.38 28.11 -34.78
CA GLY A 916 23.98 27.99 -36.12
C GLY A 916 25.45 27.46 -36.20
N LEU A 917 25.77 26.79 -37.32
CA LEU A 917 27.09 26.21 -37.67
C LEU A 917 27.67 26.83 -38.97
N ASP A 918 28.92 27.31 -38.94
CA ASP A 918 29.63 27.93 -40.07
C ASP A 918 30.66 26.98 -40.76
N THR A 919 30.76 26.98 -42.10
CA THR A 919 31.69 26.13 -42.89
C THR A 919 32.08 26.72 -44.27
N CYS A 920 33.24 26.38 -44.89
CA CYS A 920 33.55 26.77 -46.30
C CYS A 920 32.75 25.98 -47.34
N LEU A 921 31.97 24.97 -46.90
CA LEU A 921 31.08 24.19 -47.76
C LEU A 921 29.80 24.97 -48.12
N ALA A 922 29.45 24.99 -49.40
CA ALA A 922 28.30 25.74 -49.92
C ALA A 922 26.94 24.99 -49.82
N VAL A 923 26.85 23.90 -49.04
CA VAL A 923 25.67 23.01 -48.96
C VAL A 923 25.49 22.50 -47.51
N PRO A 924 24.26 22.43 -46.95
CA PRO A 924 24.06 22.04 -45.54
C PRO A 924 24.59 20.64 -45.19
N PRO A 925 25.27 20.49 -44.03
CA PRO A 925 25.55 19.21 -43.41
C PRO A 925 24.27 18.44 -43.03
N ALA A 926 24.37 17.11 -42.87
CA ALA A 926 23.24 16.30 -42.45
C ALA A 926 22.83 16.59 -40.99
N GLY A 927 21.53 16.73 -40.73
CA GLY A 927 21.00 17.16 -39.43
C GLY A 927 20.88 18.69 -39.28
N TYR A 928 21.13 19.44 -40.36
CA TYR A 928 20.98 20.90 -40.39
C TYR A 928 20.11 21.34 -41.58
N VAL A 929 19.32 22.38 -41.37
CA VAL A 929 18.43 23.02 -42.34
C VAL A 929 18.83 24.48 -42.59
N ASP A 930 18.26 25.08 -43.65
CA ASP A 930 18.52 26.47 -44.07
C ASP A 930 17.41 27.46 -43.63
N ASN A 931 16.56 27.07 -42.68
CA ASN A 931 15.48 27.88 -42.11
C ASN A 931 15.50 27.88 -40.58
N ASP A 932 14.99 28.95 -39.97
CA ASP A 932 15.08 29.29 -38.54
C ASP A 932 13.68 29.45 -37.90
N GLY A 933 12.71 28.63 -38.34
CA GLY A 933 11.28 28.87 -38.15
C GLY A 933 10.61 28.28 -36.92
N ASP A 934 11.33 27.54 -36.08
CA ASP A 934 10.74 26.82 -34.94
C ASP A 934 10.53 27.74 -33.71
N CYS A 935 9.41 27.58 -33.00
CA CYS A 935 9.16 28.24 -31.72
C CYS A 935 9.48 27.35 -30.49
N ASN A 936 9.75 26.05 -30.67
CA ASN A 936 10.31 25.12 -29.67
C ASN A 936 10.96 23.85 -30.29
N ASP A 937 12.25 23.94 -30.71
CA ASP A 937 13.13 22.86 -31.27
C ASP A 937 13.50 21.74 -30.27
N SER A 938 12.50 21.32 -29.50
CA SER A 938 12.54 20.16 -28.60
C SER A 938 11.17 19.47 -28.46
N ASP A 939 10.14 19.97 -29.15
CA ASP A 939 8.78 19.42 -29.16
C ASP A 939 8.06 19.64 -30.50
N SER A 940 8.23 18.68 -31.41
CA SER A 940 7.55 18.52 -32.72
C SER A 940 6.00 18.61 -32.72
N ALA A 941 5.36 18.80 -31.56
CA ALA A 941 3.95 19.16 -31.45
C ALA A 941 3.69 20.68 -31.39
N ILE A 942 4.73 21.52 -31.24
CA ILE A 942 4.66 22.98 -31.14
C ILE A 942 5.46 23.61 -32.29
N ASN A 943 4.84 23.62 -33.46
CA ASN A 943 5.40 24.18 -34.69
C ASN A 943 4.30 24.90 -35.49
N PRO A 944 4.62 25.64 -36.57
CA PRO A 944 3.65 26.42 -37.35
C PRO A 944 2.44 25.65 -37.95
N ASP A 945 2.42 24.31 -37.90
CA ASP A 945 1.40 23.45 -38.51
C ASP A 945 0.49 22.72 -37.48
N ALA A 946 0.61 22.98 -36.17
CA ALA A 946 -0.11 22.28 -35.09
C ALA A 946 -1.60 22.71 -34.88
N MET A 947 -2.29 22.13 -33.88
CA MET A 947 -3.69 22.45 -33.51
C MET A 947 -3.85 22.83 -32.03
N GLU A 948 -4.69 23.83 -31.76
CA GLU A 948 -4.98 24.35 -30.41
C GLU A 948 -5.63 23.33 -29.46
N VAL A 949 -5.14 23.31 -28.22
CA VAL A 949 -5.80 22.72 -27.04
C VAL A 949 -5.93 23.79 -25.95
N LEU A 950 -6.82 23.60 -24.96
CA LEU A 950 -7.09 24.63 -23.96
C LEU A 950 -6.04 24.65 -22.81
N ASP A 951 -4.77 24.87 -23.15
CA ASP A 951 -3.60 24.80 -22.26
C ASP A 951 -2.91 26.17 -22.01
N SER A 952 -3.39 27.23 -22.66
CA SER A 952 -2.85 28.59 -22.63
C SER A 952 -1.47 28.80 -23.28
N LEU A 953 -1.04 27.88 -24.16
CA LEU A 953 0.07 28.03 -25.08
C LEU A 953 -0.43 28.38 -26.49
N ASP A 954 0.47 28.87 -27.35
CA ASP A 954 0.22 29.13 -28.77
C ASP A 954 0.75 27.91 -29.54
N ASN A 955 0.00 26.80 -29.50
CA ASN A 955 0.53 25.49 -29.92
C ASN A 955 1.00 25.49 -31.38
N ASN A 956 0.43 26.35 -32.25
CA ASN A 956 0.75 26.43 -33.67
C ASN A 956 1.58 27.68 -34.07
N CYS A 957 2.25 28.31 -33.10
CA CYS A 957 3.12 29.48 -33.30
C CYS A 957 2.47 30.64 -34.11
N ASN A 958 1.13 30.80 -34.10
CA ASN A 958 0.42 31.81 -34.91
C ASN A 958 0.20 33.16 -34.19
N GLY A 959 0.37 33.18 -32.86
CA GLY A 959 0.21 34.33 -31.99
C GLY A 959 -1.16 34.43 -31.30
N MET A 960 -1.94 33.34 -31.22
CA MET A 960 -3.23 33.26 -30.55
C MET A 960 -3.28 32.04 -29.60
N VAL A 961 -4.29 31.99 -28.73
CA VAL A 961 -4.35 31.04 -27.60
C VAL A 961 -5.81 30.67 -27.28
N ASP A 962 -6.10 29.38 -27.17
CA ASP A 962 -7.29 28.77 -26.52
C ASP A 962 -8.70 29.05 -27.15
N GLU A 963 -8.88 29.18 -28.47
CA GLU A 963 -10.24 29.44 -29.00
C GLU A 963 -11.19 28.21 -29.06
N GLY A 964 -12.30 28.20 -28.28
CA GLY A 964 -13.43 27.32 -28.62
C GLY A 964 -14.56 26.96 -27.62
N LEU A 965 -14.45 27.16 -26.30
CA LEU A 965 -15.32 26.44 -25.31
C LEU A 965 -16.22 27.33 -24.41
N VAL A 966 -17.55 27.06 -24.29
CA VAL A 966 -18.50 27.76 -23.36
C VAL A 966 -19.80 26.97 -23.00
N GLY A 967 -20.28 26.99 -21.73
CA GLY A 967 -21.69 26.65 -21.34
C GLY A 967 -22.02 26.82 -19.84
N THR A 968 -23.25 27.21 -19.43
CA THR A 968 -23.66 27.42 -18.00
C THR A 968 -25.18 27.22 -17.71
N ALA A 969 -25.59 27.07 -16.43
CA ALA A 969 -27.00 27.06 -15.94
C ALA A 969 -27.21 27.64 -14.51
N SER A 970 -28.47 27.90 -14.08
CA SER A 970 -28.87 28.72 -12.88
C SER A 970 -30.23 28.26 -12.21
N PRO A 971 -30.98 29.00 -11.33
CA PRO A 971 -31.22 28.64 -9.90
C PRO A 971 -32.69 28.40 -9.40
N GLU A 972 -32.86 28.14 -8.08
CA GLU A 972 -34.04 27.59 -7.32
C GLU A 972 -35.19 28.57 -6.85
N PRO A 973 -36.40 28.09 -6.41
CA PRO A 973 -37.60 28.89 -6.06
C PRO A 973 -38.05 28.97 -4.55
N GLU A 974 -39.20 29.64 -4.28
CA GLU A 974 -39.66 30.17 -2.96
C GLU A 974 -40.48 29.22 -2.02
N SER A 975 -40.51 29.49 -0.70
CA SER A 975 -41.15 28.63 0.34
C SER A 975 -42.28 29.29 1.20
N TRP A 976 -43.16 28.45 1.79
CA TRP A 976 -44.25 28.82 2.72
C TRP A 976 -44.09 28.15 4.11
N LYS A 977 -44.70 28.72 5.16
CA LYS A 977 -44.69 28.20 6.54
C LYS A 977 -46.07 28.29 7.21
N LEU A 978 -46.43 27.26 7.99
CA LEU A 978 -47.72 27.08 8.65
C LEU A 978 -47.55 26.68 10.12
N TYR A 979 -48.11 27.44 11.07
CA TYR A 979 -47.92 27.16 12.51
C TYR A 979 -48.98 27.80 13.41
N PRO A 980 -49.27 27.25 14.61
CA PRO A 980 -48.90 25.91 15.06
C PRO A 980 -49.71 24.85 14.31
N ASN A 981 -49.10 23.71 14.02
CA ASN A 981 -49.74 22.53 13.46
C ASN A 981 -49.22 21.32 14.27
N PRO A 982 -50.01 20.69 15.16
CA PRO A 982 -51.46 20.84 15.35
C PRO A 982 -51.94 22.22 15.86
N VAL A 983 -53.05 22.70 15.30
CA VAL A 983 -53.69 23.98 15.65
C VAL A 983 -54.84 23.79 16.63
N ARG A 984 -54.85 24.52 17.75
CA ARG A 984 -55.99 24.50 18.69
C ARG A 984 -57.14 25.43 18.29
N GLU A 985 -56.81 26.69 17.98
CA GLU A 985 -57.80 27.75 17.71
C GLU A 985 -57.51 28.57 16.44
N GLU A 986 -56.26 29.00 16.22
CA GLU A 986 -55.88 29.90 15.13
C GLU A 986 -54.59 29.40 14.46
N LEU A 987 -54.61 29.25 13.14
CA LEU A 987 -53.48 28.80 12.32
C LEU A 987 -52.86 30.00 11.61
N ILE A 988 -51.55 30.18 11.75
CA ILE A 988 -50.79 31.27 11.13
C ILE A 988 -50.18 30.77 9.82
N LEU A 989 -50.33 31.58 8.78
CA LEU A 989 -49.73 31.45 7.46
C LEU A 989 -48.60 32.47 7.34
N GLN A 990 -47.42 32.08 6.85
CA GLN A 990 -46.29 32.97 6.59
C GLN A 990 -45.56 32.61 5.28
N SER A 991 -45.23 33.61 4.45
CA SER A 991 -44.49 33.44 3.17
C SER A 991 -43.92 34.78 2.68
N SER A 992 -43.02 34.75 1.68
CA SER A 992 -42.66 35.94 0.87
C SER A 992 -43.84 36.47 0.06
N TYR A 993 -44.85 35.63 -0.20
CA TYR A 993 -46.05 35.98 -0.97
C TYR A 993 -46.85 37.12 -0.32
N SER A 994 -47.16 38.16 -1.13
CA SER A 994 -47.95 39.32 -0.73
C SER A 994 -49.17 39.48 -1.64
N GLY A 995 -50.36 39.37 -1.06
CA GLY A 995 -51.63 39.48 -1.79
C GLY A 995 -52.80 38.79 -1.09
N PRO A 996 -54.03 38.91 -1.65
CA PRO A 996 -55.20 38.17 -1.19
C PRO A 996 -55.10 36.69 -1.57
N VAL A 997 -55.32 35.81 -0.60
CA VAL A 997 -55.41 34.35 -0.79
C VAL A 997 -56.78 33.82 -0.33
N THR A 998 -57.27 32.79 -1.00
CA THR A 998 -58.45 32.02 -0.57
C THR A 998 -57.97 30.72 0.06
N ALA A 999 -58.23 30.55 1.35
CA ALA A 999 -57.95 29.35 2.13
C ALA A 999 -59.18 28.45 2.14
N ARG A 1000 -59.03 27.21 1.65
CA ARG A 1000 -60.04 26.15 1.69
C ARG A 1000 -59.54 24.99 2.53
N LEU A 1001 -60.34 24.60 3.52
CA LEU A 1001 -60.05 23.47 4.38
C LEU A 1001 -60.97 22.32 4.00
N HIS A 1002 -60.40 21.18 3.62
CA HIS A 1002 -61.12 19.97 3.20
C HIS A 1002 -60.94 18.86 4.24
N SER A 1003 -61.99 18.09 4.55
CA SER A 1003 -61.87 16.90 5.41
C SER A 1003 -61.16 15.75 4.69
N GLY A 1004 -60.77 14.70 5.43
CA GLY A 1004 -60.28 13.44 4.85
C GLY A 1004 -61.25 12.73 3.90
N GLU A 1005 -62.53 13.15 3.84
CA GLU A 1005 -63.52 12.69 2.84
C GLU A 1005 -63.59 13.61 1.59
N GLY A 1006 -62.67 14.57 1.45
CA GLY A 1006 -62.63 15.52 0.33
C GLY A 1006 -63.73 16.61 0.35
N ARG A 1007 -64.45 16.77 1.47
CA ARG A 1007 -65.50 17.81 1.59
C ARG A 1007 -64.91 19.09 2.15
N THR A 1008 -65.12 20.23 1.50
CA THR A 1008 -64.75 21.55 2.04
C THR A 1008 -65.57 21.85 3.29
N VAL A 1009 -64.90 21.94 4.44
CA VAL A 1009 -65.49 22.20 5.76
C VAL A 1009 -65.38 23.68 6.17
N LEU A 1010 -64.44 24.43 5.57
CA LEU A 1010 -64.23 25.85 5.82
C LEU A 1010 -63.64 26.51 4.57
N GLU A 1011 -64.14 27.68 4.18
CA GLU A 1011 -63.53 28.54 3.15
C GLU A 1011 -63.46 29.98 3.69
N ALA A 1012 -62.28 30.60 3.58
CA ALA A 1012 -62.01 31.95 4.06
C ALA A 1012 -61.13 32.71 3.05
N ARG A 1013 -61.34 34.03 2.93
CA ARG A 1013 -60.41 34.91 2.22
C ARG A 1013 -59.55 35.65 3.23
N LEU A 1014 -58.25 35.66 3.00
CA LEU A 1014 -57.23 36.22 3.87
C LEU A 1014 -56.32 37.15 3.07
N ASP A 1015 -55.93 38.28 3.64
CA ASP A 1015 -54.92 39.16 3.04
C ASP A 1015 -53.56 38.93 3.74
N MET A 1016 -52.53 38.58 2.97
CA MET A 1016 -51.16 38.36 3.47
C MET A 1016 -50.46 39.70 3.79
N ASN A 1017 -50.92 40.38 4.84
CA ASN A 1017 -50.39 41.67 5.28
C ASN A 1017 -49.00 41.49 5.93
N GLY A 1018 -47.96 41.92 5.22
CA GLY A 1018 -46.56 41.78 5.68
C GLY A 1018 -46.07 40.33 5.64
N GLY A 1019 -46.53 39.55 4.66
CA GLY A 1019 -46.14 38.14 4.50
C GLY A 1019 -46.75 37.20 5.54
N ARG A 1020 -47.83 37.62 6.23
CA ARG A 1020 -48.50 36.83 7.27
C ARG A 1020 -50.02 36.97 7.23
N ALA A 1021 -50.73 35.86 7.47
CA ALA A 1021 -52.18 35.82 7.69
C ALA A 1021 -52.56 34.83 8.81
N ILE A 1022 -53.83 34.87 9.26
CA ILE A 1022 -54.35 33.97 10.31
C ILE A 1022 -55.71 33.40 9.87
N LEU A 1023 -55.85 32.08 9.99
CA LEU A 1023 -57.07 31.32 9.73
C LEU A 1023 -57.71 30.88 11.07
N ASP A 1024 -58.93 31.33 11.35
CA ASP A 1024 -59.68 30.93 12.55
C ASP A 1024 -60.24 29.51 12.37
N MET A 1025 -59.71 28.58 13.17
CA MET A 1025 -60.05 27.17 13.14
C MET A 1025 -61.09 26.79 14.20
N ARG A 1026 -61.50 27.69 15.12
CA ARG A 1026 -62.31 27.36 16.32
C ARG A 1026 -63.61 26.59 16.04
N ARG A 1027 -64.19 26.75 14.85
CA ARG A 1027 -65.50 26.18 14.47
C ARG A 1027 -65.47 24.90 13.64
N THR A 1028 -64.30 24.37 13.29
CA THR A 1028 -64.19 23.02 12.70
C THR A 1028 -64.39 21.95 13.80
N ALA A 1029 -64.22 20.66 13.49
CA ALA A 1029 -64.10 19.60 14.49
C ALA A 1029 -62.62 19.25 14.75
N PRO A 1030 -62.26 18.56 15.85
CA PRO A 1030 -60.97 17.90 15.95
C PRO A 1030 -60.80 16.84 14.85
N GLY A 1031 -59.61 16.71 14.29
CA GLY A 1031 -59.30 15.81 13.16
C GLY A 1031 -58.24 16.38 12.21
N PHE A 1032 -57.90 15.59 11.18
CA PHE A 1032 -57.00 16.03 10.12
C PHE A 1032 -57.78 16.62 8.93
N TYR A 1033 -57.17 17.61 8.30
CA TYR A 1033 -57.71 18.37 7.18
C TYR A 1033 -56.62 18.68 6.15
N PHE A 1034 -57.02 19.02 4.94
CA PHE A 1034 -56.13 19.58 3.91
C PHE A 1034 -56.47 21.05 3.67
N LEU A 1035 -55.50 21.94 3.89
CA LEU A 1035 -55.59 23.37 3.64
C LEU A 1035 -55.03 23.69 2.25
N GLU A 1036 -55.93 24.00 1.31
CA GLU A 1036 -55.61 24.52 -0.01
C GLU A 1036 -55.60 26.06 0.02
N LEU A 1037 -54.51 26.67 -0.48
CA LEU A 1037 -54.41 28.11 -0.72
C LEU A 1037 -54.49 28.40 -2.21
N LEU A 1038 -55.30 29.40 -2.59
CA LEU A 1038 -55.47 29.87 -3.97
C LEU A 1038 -55.17 31.37 -4.05
N ASP A 1039 -54.49 31.82 -5.10
CA ASP A 1039 -54.34 33.26 -5.38
C ASP A 1039 -55.63 33.89 -5.96
N ALA A 1040 -55.60 35.21 -6.17
CA ALA A 1040 -56.70 35.98 -6.74
C ALA A 1040 -57.20 35.47 -8.11
N ASN A 1041 -56.36 34.76 -8.87
CA ASN A 1041 -56.69 34.18 -10.17
C ASN A 1041 -57.16 32.72 -10.07
N GLY A 1042 -57.23 32.16 -8.86
CA GLY A 1042 -57.61 30.77 -8.61
C GLY A 1042 -56.49 29.77 -8.84
N ARG A 1043 -55.23 30.22 -9.04
CA ARG A 1043 -54.08 29.31 -9.10
C ARG A 1043 -53.72 28.85 -7.69
N ARG A 1044 -53.52 27.55 -7.54
CA ARG A 1044 -53.13 26.90 -6.29
C ARG A 1044 -51.70 27.30 -5.90
N LEU A 1045 -51.53 27.79 -4.68
CA LEU A 1045 -50.25 28.24 -4.10
C LEU A 1045 -49.63 27.21 -3.16
N LEU A 1046 -50.47 26.46 -2.44
CA LEU A 1046 -50.08 25.47 -1.42
C LEU A 1046 -51.24 24.50 -1.18
N VAL A 1047 -50.94 23.24 -0.84
CA VAL A 1047 -51.89 22.31 -0.21
C VAL A 1047 -51.15 21.60 0.93
N GLU A 1048 -51.53 21.89 2.17
CA GLU A 1048 -50.86 21.35 3.36
C GLU A 1048 -51.82 20.55 4.24
N LYS A 1049 -51.33 19.49 4.91
CA LYS A 1049 -52.06 18.78 5.95
C LYS A 1049 -52.08 19.60 7.26
N VAL A 1050 -53.28 19.88 7.78
CA VAL A 1050 -53.50 20.62 9.04
C VAL A 1050 -54.25 19.73 10.03
N ILE A 1051 -53.72 19.57 11.24
CA ILE A 1051 -54.29 18.77 12.33
C ILE A 1051 -54.90 19.71 13.37
N ARG A 1052 -56.11 19.41 13.86
CA ARG A 1052 -56.78 20.13 14.96
C ARG A 1052 -57.21 19.22 16.10
#